data_AF-A0A1J7GDB2-F1
#
_entry.id   AF-A0A1J7GDB2-F1
#
_cell.length_a   1.000
_cell.length_b   1.000
_cell.length_c   1.000
_cell.angle_alpha   90.00
_cell.angle_beta   90.00
_cell.angle_gamma   90.00
#
_symmetry.space_group_name_H-M   'P 1'
#
loop_
_entity.id
_entity.type
_entity.pdbx_description
1 polymer ?
#
loop_
_entity_poly.entity_id
_entity_poly.type
_entity_poly.pdbx_seq_one_letter_code
_entity_poly.pdbx_strand_id
1 'polypeptide(L)'
;MEIDKAITGCGDQRLQTKYNNATYVIQRALALYPIEEVAFSFNGGKDSTVLLHLLRAGYFLHKRGQSNANGDLKDFPIRTIYFESPCTFPEINSFTYDTAAAYDLQIDTIRLDFKSGLEALLKENPIRAIFLGVRIGDPTAILWVNMEIDKAITGCGDQRLQTKYNNATYVIQRALALYPIEEVAFSFNGGKDSTVLLHLLRAGYFLHKRGQSNANGDLKDFPIRTIYFESPCTFPEINSFTYDTAAAYDLQIDTIRLDFKSGLEALLKENPIRAIFLGVRIGDPTAVGQEQFSPSSPGWPPFMRVNPILDWSYRDIWAFLLTCKVKYCSLYDQGYTSIGSIYDTVPNSLLSISNSSNTFKPAYLLADGRLERAGRVKKLSVTSGQPHADNNRLTNLDLHKNSMFTASIIAVGDEILFGTIEDQLGPYLCRMLHSIGWSVLQLSVVHNNIDCVAEEVERKKSTCDMVFIYGGVGPLHSDVTLAGIAKAFGVRLAPDEEFEEYLRHIIGDQCIGDRNEMAQLPEGITELLHHDKLSVPLVEIAQPLSKLCLEFPDLYIGCYRKTRYGYVVVSFKGKAVINYGASWCHVCSKILPAFSRLSNDFPKLSFIYADIDECPETTQLIRYTPTFQFFRDGQKVDEMYGAGEERLHDRLWLHS
;
A
#
# COMPACT_ATOMS: atom_id res chain seq x y z
N MET A 1 46.19 -9.95 23.08
CA MET A 1 46.77 -11.31 22.91
C MET A 1 46.06 -12.36 23.77
N GLU A 2 45.92 -12.16 25.08
CA GLU A 2 45.29 -13.16 25.95
C GLU A 2 43.81 -13.41 25.61
N ILE A 3 43.05 -12.35 25.32
CA ILE A 3 41.64 -12.44 24.89
C ILE A 3 41.48 -13.22 23.58
N ASP A 4 42.36 -12.96 22.61
CA ASP A 4 42.39 -13.65 21.32
C ASP A 4 42.63 -15.16 21.49
N LYS A 5 43.61 -15.53 22.33
CA LYS A 5 43.88 -16.93 22.69
C LYS A 5 42.71 -17.56 23.43
N ALA A 6 42.13 -16.85 24.40
CA ALA A 6 41.02 -17.35 25.21
C ALA A 6 39.77 -17.61 24.37
N ILE A 7 39.44 -16.72 23.42
CA ILE A 7 38.27 -16.87 22.56
C ILE A 7 38.54 -17.93 21.47
N THR A 8 39.72 -17.95 20.86
CA THR A 8 40.05 -18.98 19.86
C THR A 8 40.07 -20.39 20.47
N GLY A 9 40.48 -20.50 21.74
CA GLY A 9 40.46 -21.76 22.48
C GLY A 9 39.12 -22.10 23.15
N CYS A 10 38.11 -21.24 23.09
CA CYS A 10 36.82 -21.52 23.73
C CYS A 10 36.00 -22.51 22.89
N GLY A 11 35.15 -23.32 23.52
CA GLY A 11 34.25 -24.24 22.79
C GLY A 11 33.01 -23.58 22.17
N ASP A 12 32.82 -22.27 22.38
CA ASP A 12 31.62 -21.54 21.95
C ASP A 12 31.82 -20.95 20.54
N GLN A 13 31.34 -21.67 19.53
CA GLN A 13 31.39 -21.23 18.13
C GLN A 13 30.70 -19.88 17.89
N ARG A 14 29.61 -19.58 18.61
CA ARG A 14 28.87 -18.32 18.43
C ARG A 14 29.70 -17.15 18.92
N LEU A 15 30.37 -17.29 20.06
CA LEU A 15 31.28 -16.28 20.60
C LEU A 15 32.47 -16.06 19.65
N GLN A 16 33.05 -17.14 19.13
CA GLN A 16 34.13 -17.06 18.14
C GLN A 16 33.71 -16.31 16.87
N THR A 17 32.55 -16.64 16.29
CA THR A 17 32.05 -15.94 15.09
C THR A 17 31.86 -14.45 15.34
N LYS A 18 31.26 -14.07 16.48
CA LYS A 18 31.06 -12.66 16.84
C LYS A 18 32.38 -11.92 17.03
N TYR A 19 33.33 -12.55 17.72
CA TYR A 19 34.67 -12.00 17.93
C TYR A 19 35.44 -11.81 16.62
N ASN A 20 35.40 -12.80 15.73
CA ASN A 20 36.04 -12.74 14.42
C ASN A 20 35.45 -11.61 13.57
N ASN A 21 34.12 -11.47 13.55
CA ASN A 21 33.45 -10.40 12.82
C ASN A 21 33.84 -9.02 13.37
N ALA A 22 33.83 -8.85 14.70
CA ALA A 22 34.19 -7.57 15.32
C ALA A 22 35.64 -7.18 15.06
N THR A 23 36.58 -8.12 15.26
CA THR A 23 38.01 -7.87 15.01
C THR A 23 38.31 -7.67 13.52
N TYR A 24 37.57 -8.31 12.61
CA TYR A 24 37.67 -8.07 11.17
C TYR A 24 37.28 -6.63 10.80
N VAL A 25 36.14 -6.13 11.32
CA VAL A 25 35.71 -4.74 11.08
C VAL A 25 36.76 -3.75 11.57
N ILE A 26 37.34 -4.00 12.74
CA ILE A 26 38.41 -3.16 13.31
C ILE A 26 39.66 -3.17 12.41
N GLN A 27 40.11 -4.35 11.97
CA GLN A 27 41.25 -4.46 11.06
C GLN A 27 41.02 -3.74 9.74
N ARG A 28 39.79 -3.78 9.20
CA ARG A 28 39.41 -3.09 7.96
C ARG A 28 39.43 -1.58 8.13
N ALA A 29 38.89 -1.06 9.24
CA ALA A 29 38.94 0.37 9.52
C ALA A 29 40.38 0.86 9.68
N LEU A 30 41.23 0.12 10.40
CA LEU A 30 42.66 0.44 10.54
C LEU A 30 43.45 0.31 9.23
N ALA A 31 42.94 -0.45 8.25
CA ALA A 31 43.52 -0.50 6.90
C ALA A 31 43.08 0.66 6.01
N LEU A 32 41.95 1.30 6.31
CA LEU A 32 41.37 2.39 5.52
C LEU A 32 41.79 3.77 6.01
N TYR A 33 42.00 3.91 7.32
CA TYR A 33 42.29 5.18 7.96
C TYR A 33 43.63 5.11 8.71
N PRO A 34 44.51 6.12 8.56
CA PRO A 34 45.68 6.27 9.42
C PRO A 34 45.27 6.25 10.89
N ILE A 35 46.11 5.69 11.77
CA ILE A 35 45.73 5.48 13.16
C ILE A 35 45.51 6.80 13.92
N GLU A 36 46.13 7.88 13.45
CA GLU A 36 45.98 9.24 13.96
C GLU A 36 44.60 9.84 13.64
N GLU A 37 43.92 9.32 12.61
CA GLU A 37 42.58 9.72 12.19
C GLU A 37 41.48 8.82 12.79
N VAL A 38 41.86 7.85 13.64
CA VAL A 38 40.95 6.89 14.27
C VAL A 38 40.84 7.20 15.76
N ALA A 39 39.60 7.29 16.26
CA ALA A 39 39.34 7.44 17.68
C ALA A 39 38.40 6.37 18.24
N PHE A 40 38.40 6.25 19.54
CA PHE A 40 37.57 5.33 20.31
C PHE A 40 36.82 6.11 21.39
N SER A 41 35.50 6.00 21.43
CA SER A 41 34.72 6.59 22.52
C SER A 41 34.59 5.62 23.69
N PHE A 42 35.12 6.01 24.85
CA PHE A 42 35.07 5.22 26.07
C PHE A 42 34.26 5.94 27.14
N ASN A 43 33.19 5.32 27.62
CA ASN A 43 32.30 5.89 28.63
C ASN A 43 32.27 5.10 29.95
N GLY A 44 33.22 4.18 30.16
CA GLY A 44 33.26 3.31 31.34
C GLY A 44 32.14 2.25 31.41
N GLY A 45 31.20 2.24 30.47
CA GLY A 45 30.14 1.24 30.41
C GLY A 45 30.66 -0.15 30.03
N LYS A 46 29.83 -1.17 30.28
CA LYS A 46 30.14 -2.57 29.90
C LYS A 46 30.46 -2.72 28.41
N ASP A 47 29.73 -2.01 27.54
CA ASP A 47 29.82 -2.17 26.10
C ASP A 47 31.06 -1.48 25.51
N SER A 48 31.39 -0.28 26.02
CA SER A 48 32.66 0.38 25.67
C SER A 48 33.86 -0.37 26.23
N THR A 49 33.74 -1.02 27.40
CA THR A 49 34.79 -1.90 27.95
C THR A 49 35.02 -3.12 27.06
N VAL A 50 33.96 -3.78 26.59
CA VAL A 50 34.10 -4.87 25.61
C VAL A 50 34.74 -4.37 24.32
N LEU A 51 34.32 -3.21 23.83
CA LEU A 51 34.87 -2.62 22.61
C LEU A 51 36.37 -2.26 22.76
N LEU A 52 36.80 -1.72 23.90
CA LEU A 52 38.22 -1.47 24.19
C LEU A 52 39.06 -2.74 24.01
N HIS A 53 38.59 -3.86 24.57
CA HIS A 53 39.26 -5.14 24.44
C HIS A 53 39.27 -5.68 23.00
N LEU A 54 38.15 -5.53 22.28
CA LEU A 54 38.07 -5.88 20.86
C LEU A 54 38.99 -5.02 20.01
N LEU A 55 39.11 -3.72 20.29
CA LEU A 55 40.00 -2.80 19.59
C LEU A 55 41.47 -3.17 19.80
N ARG A 56 41.88 -3.45 21.04
CA ARG A 56 43.24 -3.94 21.33
C ARG A 56 43.53 -5.25 20.61
N ALA A 57 42.56 -6.16 20.56
CA ALA A 57 42.70 -7.43 19.85
C ALA A 57 42.78 -7.24 18.32
N GLY A 58 41.88 -6.45 17.74
CA GLY A 58 41.86 -6.14 16.31
C GLY A 58 43.11 -5.40 15.84
N TYR A 59 43.59 -4.43 16.63
CA TYR A 59 44.86 -3.73 16.38
C TYR A 59 46.06 -4.67 16.43
N PHE A 60 46.12 -5.57 17.43
CA PHE A 60 47.16 -6.60 17.50
C PHE A 60 47.16 -7.49 16.25
N LEU A 61 46.00 -7.95 15.82
CA LEU A 61 45.86 -8.78 14.61
C LEU A 61 46.24 -8.01 13.34
N HIS A 62 45.86 -6.73 13.24
CA HIS A 62 46.23 -5.85 12.14
C HIS A 62 47.75 -5.69 12.02
N LYS A 63 48.43 -5.38 13.15
CA LYS A 63 49.90 -5.26 13.19
C LYS A 63 50.60 -6.59 12.88
N ARG A 64 50.07 -7.72 13.35
CA ARG A 64 50.63 -9.04 13.06
C ARG A 64 50.56 -9.40 11.56
N GLY A 65 49.55 -8.90 10.84
CA GLY A 65 49.41 -9.08 9.40
C GLY A 65 50.36 -8.22 8.55
N GLN A 66 50.97 -7.19 9.13
CA GLN A 66 51.96 -6.33 8.48
C GLN A 66 53.35 -6.76 8.95
N SER A 67 54.17 -7.35 8.07
CA SER A 67 55.40 -8.13 8.36
C SER A 67 56.59 -7.42 9.03
N ASN A 68 56.40 -6.53 10.02
CA ASN A 68 57.46 -5.93 10.84
C ASN A 68 56.99 -5.79 12.29
N ALA A 69 57.10 -6.85 13.09
CA ALA A 69 56.71 -6.84 14.51
C ALA A 69 57.93 -7.04 15.43
N ASN A 70 58.77 -6.01 15.54
CA ASN A 70 59.71 -5.84 16.66
C ASN A 70 59.38 -4.59 17.52
N GLY A 71 58.19 -3.99 17.32
CA GLY A 71 57.72 -2.85 18.11
C GLY A 71 57.02 -3.30 19.39
N ASP A 72 57.37 -2.67 20.51
CA ASP A 72 56.79 -2.89 21.83
C ASP A 72 55.24 -2.75 21.77
N LEU A 73 54.53 -3.77 22.25
CA LEU A 73 53.07 -3.92 22.16
C LEU A 73 52.32 -3.15 23.26
N LYS A 74 53.03 -2.33 24.03
CA LYS A 74 52.49 -1.63 25.19
C LYS A 74 51.59 -0.46 24.82
N ASP A 75 51.83 0.19 23.70
CA ASP A 75 51.06 1.38 23.33
C ASP A 75 49.77 1.00 22.60
N PHE A 76 48.63 1.42 23.15
CA PHE A 76 47.36 1.48 22.44
C PHE A 76 47.20 2.90 21.87
N PRO A 77 47.66 3.16 20.63
CA PRO A 77 47.78 4.51 20.11
C PRO A 77 46.45 5.10 19.62
N ILE A 78 45.35 4.34 19.72
CA ILE A 78 44.04 4.83 19.29
C ILE A 78 43.59 5.87 20.30
N ARG A 79 43.41 7.09 19.81
CA ARG A 79 42.95 8.24 20.59
C ARG A 79 41.65 7.88 21.33
N THR A 80 41.66 7.98 22.65
CA THR A 80 40.47 7.68 23.46
C THR A 80 39.76 8.97 23.83
N ILE A 81 38.45 8.99 23.62
CA ILE A 81 37.61 10.18 23.81
C ILE A 81 36.55 9.87 24.84
N TYR A 82 36.42 10.75 25.83
CA TYR A 82 35.36 10.68 26.83
C TYR A 82 34.45 11.91 26.74
N PHE A 83 33.16 11.69 26.49
CA PHE A 83 32.15 12.74 26.55
C PHE A 83 31.63 12.82 27.99
N GLU A 84 32.22 13.74 28.76
CA GLU A 84 31.87 13.93 30.17
C GLU A 84 30.55 14.71 30.26
N SER A 85 29.48 14.01 30.63
CA SER A 85 28.18 14.64 30.88
C SER A 85 28.10 15.13 32.32
N PRO A 86 27.63 16.38 32.56
CA PRO A 86 27.45 16.92 33.91
C PRO A 86 26.37 16.17 34.71
N CYS A 87 25.56 15.35 34.05
CA CYS A 87 24.50 14.54 34.68
C CYS A 87 24.96 13.12 35.06
N THR A 88 26.24 12.77 34.81
CA THR A 88 26.76 11.43 35.06
C THR A 88 27.05 11.23 36.54
N PHE A 89 26.71 10.06 37.09
CA PHE A 89 27.09 9.68 38.44
C PHE A 89 28.62 9.85 38.64
N PRO A 90 29.09 10.50 39.71
CA PRO A 90 30.52 10.70 39.97
C PRO A 90 31.35 9.41 39.93
N GLU A 91 30.74 8.29 40.32
CA GLU A 91 31.32 6.95 40.32
C GLU A 91 31.66 6.46 38.91
N ILE A 92 30.87 6.85 37.89
CA ILE A 92 31.14 6.49 36.49
C ILE A 92 32.34 7.30 35.97
N ASN A 93 32.45 8.57 36.34
CA ASN A 93 33.63 9.37 36.01
C ASN A 93 34.87 8.78 36.66
N SER A 94 34.83 8.47 37.96
CA SER A 94 35.93 7.79 38.66
C SER A 94 36.29 6.49 37.95
N PHE A 95 35.33 5.60 37.70
CA PHE A 95 35.58 4.33 37.03
C PHE A 95 36.20 4.52 35.64
N THR A 96 35.74 5.51 34.88
CA THR A 96 36.25 5.79 33.53
C THR A 96 37.71 6.22 33.59
N TYR A 97 38.07 7.16 34.47
CA TYR A 97 39.45 7.62 34.65
C TYR A 97 40.35 6.54 35.29
N ASP A 98 39.84 5.78 36.26
CA ASP A 98 40.56 4.66 36.90
C ASP A 98 40.87 3.56 35.88
N THR A 99 39.89 3.24 35.02
CA THR A 99 40.06 2.26 33.93
C THR A 99 41.03 2.79 32.88
N ALA A 100 40.97 4.07 32.55
CA ALA A 100 41.93 4.70 31.65
C ALA A 100 43.36 4.60 32.18
N ALA A 101 43.56 4.90 33.46
CA ALA A 101 44.86 4.78 34.11
C ALA A 101 45.34 3.32 34.16
N ALA A 102 44.46 2.36 34.47
CA ALA A 102 44.79 0.94 34.51
C ALA A 102 45.19 0.38 33.14
N TYR A 103 44.64 0.93 32.05
CA TYR A 103 44.88 0.48 30.69
C TYR A 103 45.84 1.35 29.87
N ASP A 104 46.40 2.40 30.50
CA ASP A 104 47.27 3.41 29.90
C ASP A 104 46.64 4.13 28.69
N LEU A 105 45.39 4.55 28.86
CA LEU A 105 44.62 5.28 27.85
C LEU A 105 44.79 6.78 28.05
N GLN A 106 45.27 7.48 27.01
CA GLN A 106 45.16 8.94 26.95
C GLN A 106 43.72 9.32 26.60
N ILE A 107 43.00 9.87 27.59
CA ILE A 107 41.62 10.33 27.42
C ILE A 107 41.61 11.83 27.11
N ASP A 108 41.02 12.16 25.98
CA ASP A 108 40.56 13.50 25.68
C ASP A 108 39.13 13.68 26.20
N THR A 109 39.01 14.43 27.30
CA THR A 109 37.72 14.74 27.90
C THR A 109 37.05 15.90 27.20
N ILE A 110 35.85 15.67 26.70
CA ILE A 110 35.00 16.67 26.07
C ILE A 110 33.83 16.96 26.99
N ARG A 111 33.78 18.19 27.48
CA ARG A 111 32.72 18.70 28.37
C ARG A 111 31.56 19.28 27.58
N LEU A 112 31.09 18.53 26.61
CA LEU A 112 29.91 18.82 25.79
C LEU A 112 29.06 17.57 25.76
N ASP A 113 27.77 17.72 25.48
CA ASP A 113 26.94 16.55 25.19
C ASP A 113 27.50 15.79 23.96
N PHE A 114 27.23 14.49 23.89
CA PHE A 114 27.83 13.59 22.89
C PHE A 114 27.76 14.16 21.46
N LYS A 115 26.64 14.77 21.07
CA LYS A 115 26.46 15.32 19.72
C LYS A 115 27.33 16.55 19.50
N SER A 116 27.22 17.56 20.35
CA SER A 116 27.99 18.81 20.23
C SER A 116 29.50 18.54 20.33
N GLY A 117 29.89 17.62 21.20
CA GLY A 117 31.28 17.18 21.31
C GLY A 117 31.80 16.48 20.05
N LEU A 118 30.98 15.61 19.45
CA LEU A 118 31.33 14.93 18.20
C LEU A 118 31.44 15.91 17.03
N GLU A 119 30.53 16.87 16.91
CA GLU A 119 30.59 17.92 15.89
C GLU A 119 31.82 18.82 16.04
N ALA A 120 32.21 19.15 17.28
CA ALA A 120 33.44 19.88 17.55
C ALA A 120 34.67 19.08 17.14
N LEU A 121 34.73 17.79 17.50
CA LEU A 121 35.82 16.90 17.12
C LEU A 121 36.00 16.78 15.60
N LEU A 122 34.90 16.63 14.86
CA LEU A 122 34.92 16.50 13.40
C LEU A 122 35.32 17.81 12.68
N LYS A 123 35.15 18.96 13.33
CA LYS A 123 35.54 20.27 12.78
C LYS A 123 36.99 20.64 13.10
N GLU A 124 37.44 20.36 14.33
CA GLU A 124 38.74 20.81 14.82
C GLU A 124 39.87 19.80 14.61
N ASN A 125 39.57 18.51 14.42
CA ASN A 125 40.56 17.45 14.24
C ASN A 125 40.23 16.52 13.06
N PRO A 126 41.23 15.96 12.37
CA PRO A 126 41.05 15.09 11.20
C PRO A 126 40.58 13.67 11.55
N ILE A 127 39.76 13.50 12.59
CA ILE A 127 39.23 12.18 12.95
C ILE A 127 38.21 11.76 11.87
N ARG A 128 38.52 10.69 11.14
CA ARG A 128 37.69 10.16 10.05
C ARG A 128 36.94 8.90 10.41
N ALA A 129 37.33 8.21 11.48
CA ALA A 129 36.64 7.03 11.98
C ALA A 129 36.59 7.04 13.50
N ILE A 130 35.43 6.70 14.06
CA ILE A 130 35.21 6.62 15.51
C ILE A 130 34.56 5.28 15.82
N PHE A 131 35.19 4.51 16.71
CA PHE A 131 34.62 3.29 17.25
C PHE A 131 33.73 3.61 18.46
N LEU A 132 32.46 3.19 18.37
CA LEU A 132 31.44 3.44 19.39
C LEU A 132 30.92 2.12 19.96
N GLY A 133 30.86 2.02 21.28
CA GLY A 133 30.34 0.85 22.00
C GLY A 133 28.82 0.84 22.08
N VAL A 134 28.14 0.95 20.93
CA VAL A 134 26.67 1.02 20.85
C VAL A 134 26.05 -0.31 20.42
N ARG A 135 24.88 -0.63 20.96
CA ARG A 135 24.09 -1.80 20.55
C ARG A 135 23.05 -1.39 19.50
N ILE A 136 22.68 -2.33 18.64
CA ILE A 136 21.51 -2.18 17.77
C ILE A 136 20.27 -1.98 18.68
N GLY A 137 19.71 -0.77 18.70
CA GLY A 137 18.58 -0.37 19.54
C GLY A 137 18.91 0.57 20.71
N ASP A 138 20.16 1.02 20.87
CA ASP A 138 20.53 2.01 21.90
C ASP A 138 20.08 3.43 21.48
N PRO A 139 19.50 4.27 22.37
CA PRO A 139 19.02 5.60 22.01
C PRO A 139 20.08 6.53 21.42
N THR A 140 21.35 6.33 21.77
CA THR A 140 22.47 7.10 21.20
C THR A 140 22.72 6.76 19.71
N ALA A 141 22.21 5.63 19.22
CA ALA A 141 22.19 5.27 17.79
C ALA A 141 21.03 5.95 17.03
N ILE A 142 20.00 6.46 17.73
CA ILE A 142 18.81 7.09 17.10
C ILE A 142 19.16 8.41 16.41
N LEU A 143 20.21 9.11 16.86
CA LEU A 143 20.75 10.30 16.19
C LEU A 143 21.35 10.02 14.79
N TRP A 144 21.63 8.74 14.46
CA TRP A 144 22.23 8.33 13.20
C TRP A 144 21.22 7.77 12.18
N VAL A 145 20.04 7.31 12.63
CA VAL A 145 19.05 6.64 11.75
C VAL A 145 18.49 7.55 10.66
N ASN A 146 18.38 8.87 10.91
CA ASN A 146 17.86 9.80 9.90
C ASN A 146 18.86 10.08 8.76
N MET A 147 20.18 9.97 9.02
CA MET A 147 21.21 10.04 7.98
C MET A 147 21.38 8.71 7.24
N GLU A 148 20.97 7.59 7.82
CA GLU A 148 21.09 6.26 7.19
C GLU A 148 20.04 6.03 6.11
N ILE A 149 18.80 6.50 6.26
CA ILE A 149 17.76 6.27 5.24
C ILE A 149 18.05 7.05 3.96
N ASP A 150 18.32 8.35 4.08
CA ASP A 150 18.63 9.19 2.92
C ASP A 150 19.89 8.68 2.20
N LYS A 151 20.93 8.28 2.95
CA LYS A 151 22.15 7.66 2.39
C LYS A 151 21.91 6.26 1.82
N ALA A 152 21.08 5.44 2.45
CA ALA A 152 20.77 4.08 1.98
C ALA A 152 20.01 4.14 0.66
N ILE A 153 19.06 5.07 0.53
CA ILE A 153 18.30 5.27 -0.69
C ILE A 153 19.14 5.95 -1.78
N THR A 154 19.84 7.05 -1.48
CA THR A 154 20.71 7.70 -2.48
C THR A 154 21.88 6.81 -2.93
N GLY A 155 22.33 5.91 -2.05
CA GLY A 155 23.36 4.91 -2.35
C GLY A 155 22.83 3.59 -2.92
N CYS A 156 21.51 3.35 -2.94
CA CYS A 156 20.96 2.16 -3.57
C CYS A 156 20.99 2.35 -5.09
N GLY A 157 21.36 1.32 -5.85
CA GLY A 157 21.34 1.40 -7.33
C GLY A 157 19.92 1.43 -7.94
N ASP A 158 18.87 1.55 -7.12
CA ASP A 158 17.47 1.45 -7.53
C ASP A 158 16.88 2.86 -7.75
N GLN A 159 16.91 3.31 -9.02
CA GLN A 159 16.41 4.63 -9.41
C GLN A 159 14.90 4.81 -9.18
N ARG A 160 14.13 3.73 -9.26
CA ARG A 160 12.68 3.76 -9.01
C ARG A 160 12.42 4.02 -7.54
N LEU A 161 13.07 3.27 -6.66
CA LEU A 161 12.95 3.48 -5.22
C LEU A 161 13.41 4.88 -4.79
N GLN A 162 14.49 5.39 -5.39
CA GLN A 162 14.94 6.78 -5.17
C GLN A 162 13.86 7.80 -5.55
N THR A 163 13.21 7.62 -6.70
CA THR A 163 12.20 8.58 -7.16
C THR A 163 10.93 8.51 -6.30
N LYS A 164 10.48 7.31 -5.92
CA LYS A 164 9.38 7.11 -4.95
C LYS A 164 9.67 7.78 -3.61
N TYR A 165 10.89 7.63 -3.10
CA TYR A 165 11.35 8.28 -1.87
C TYR A 165 11.33 9.82 -1.99
N ASN A 166 11.87 10.37 -3.08
CA ASN A 166 11.89 11.81 -3.34
C ASN A 166 10.48 12.40 -3.45
N ASN A 167 9.56 11.70 -4.13
CA ASN A 167 8.17 12.14 -4.24
C ASN A 167 7.46 12.13 -2.88
N ALA A 168 7.61 11.06 -2.10
CA ALA A 168 6.99 10.96 -0.78
C ALA A 168 7.52 12.02 0.18
N THR A 169 8.84 12.22 0.24
CA THR A 169 9.46 13.26 1.08
C THR A 169 9.04 14.66 0.64
N TYR A 170 8.90 14.92 -0.67
CA TYR A 170 8.36 16.16 -1.18
C TYR A 170 6.92 16.43 -0.73
N VAL A 171 6.03 15.43 -0.77
CA VAL A 171 4.65 15.56 -0.27
C VAL A 171 4.64 15.89 1.23
N ILE A 172 5.51 15.25 2.01
CA ILE A 172 5.67 15.53 3.44
C ILE A 172 6.14 16.98 3.67
N GLN A 173 7.16 17.43 2.94
CA GLN A 173 7.66 18.80 3.05
C GLN A 173 6.59 19.84 2.69
N ARG A 174 5.75 19.54 1.68
CA ARG A 174 4.60 20.39 1.32
C ARG A 174 3.56 20.46 2.42
N ALA A 175 3.21 19.33 3.02
CA ALA A 175 2.26 19.31 4.13
C ALA A 175 2.78 20.12 5.33
N LEU A 176 4.06 19.96 5.68
CA LEU A 176 4.71 20.72 6.75
C LEU A 176 4.86 22.22 6.43
N ALA A 177 4.85 22.60 5.15
CA ALA A 177 4.81 24.01 4.74
C ALA A 177 3.40 24.62 4.83
N LEU A 178 2.35 23.79 4.72
CA LEU A 178 0.95 24.23 4.75
C LEU A 178 0.35 24.23 6.17
N TYR A 179 0.83 23.33 7.02
CA TYR A 179 0.33 23.13 8.38
C TYR A 179 1.49 23.23 9.37
N PRO A 180 1.38 24.08 10.42
CA PRO A 180 2.28 24.07 11.55
C PRO A 180 2.41 22.67 12.16
N ILE A 181 3.57 22.37 12.74
CA ILE A 181 3.87 21.03 13.24
C ILE A 181 2.89 20.58 14.35
N GLU A 182 2.35 21.54 15.11
CA GLU A 182 1.37 21.33 16.17
C GLU A 182 -0.03 20.97 15.64
N GLU A 183 -0.32 21.32 14.38
CA GLU A 183 -1.59 21.02 13.69
C GLU A 183 -1.52 19.71 12.88
N VAL A 184 -0.39 19.00 12.94
CA VAL A 184 -0.13 17.80 12.15
C VAL A 184 -0.07 16.58 13.07
N ALA A 185 -0.69 15.50 12.64
CA ALA A 185 -0.58 14.19 13.28
C ALA A 185 -0.22 13.08 12.29
N PHE A 186 0.23 11.95 12.82
CA PHE A 186 0.60 10.77 12.06
C PHE A 186 -0.16 9.55 12.59
N SER A 187 -0.87 8.83 11.72
CA SER A 187 -1.57 7.60 12.10
C SER A 187 -0.63 6.40 11.95
N PHE A 188 -0.27 5.77 13.07
CA PHE A 188 0.64 4.63 13.11
C PHE A 188 -0.10 3.39 13.60
N ASN A 189 0.01 2.25 12.90
CA ASN A 189 -0.67 1.01 13.28
C ASN A 189 0.28 -0.21 13.40
N GLY A 190 1.60 0.01 13.36
CA GLY A 190 2.61 -1.06 13.40
C GLY A 190 2.69 -1.93 12.14
N GLY A 191 1.82 -1.69 11.14
CA GLY A 191 1.87 -2.34 9.85
C GLY A 191 3.06 -1.86 9.01
N LYS A 192 3.41 -2.63 7.96
CA LYS A 192 4.53 -2.32 7.06
C LYS A 192 4.40 -0.92 6.44
N ASP A 193 3.20 -0.56 6.00
CA ASP A 193 2.95 0.69 5.27
C ASP A 193 3.10 1.92 6.18
N SER A 194 2.53 1.88 7.39
CA SER A 194 2.72 2.95 8.37
C SER A 194 4.16 3.01 8.90
N THR A 195 4.87 1.87 8.94
CA THR A 195 6.29 1.83 9.34
C THR A 195 7.17 2.52 8.30
N VAL A 196 6.95 2.26 7.01
CA VAL A 196 7.60 3.01 5.93
C VAL A 196 7.29 4.50 6.05
N LEU A 197 6.02 4.86 6.26
CA LEU A 197 5.61 6.25 6.39
C LEU A 197 6.26 6.96 7.59
N LEU A 198 6.39 6.31 8.75
CA LEU A 198 7.10 6.88 9.91
C LEU A 198 8.52 7.32 9.52
N HIS A 199 9.23 6.45 8.81
CA HIS A 199 10.60 6.70 8.40
C HIS A 199 10.72 7.79 7.33
N LEU A 200 9.81 7.78 6.35
CA LEU A 200 9.71 8.87 5.36
C LEU A 200 9.38 10.21 6.03
N LEU A 201 8.49 10.21 7.02
CA LEU A 201 8.06 11.41 7.73
C LEU A 201 9.21 12.03 8.54
N ARG A 202 10.04 11.19 9.19
CA ARG A 202 11.29 11.63 9.83
C ARG A 202 12.27 12.25 8.84
N ALA A 203 12.46 11.62 7.67
CA ALA A 203 13.34 12.14 6.62
C ALA A 203 12.82 13.46 6.02
N GLY A 204 11.54 13.51 5.65
CA GLY A 204 10.89 14.71 5.11
C GLY A 204 10.89 15.88 6.12
N TYR A 205 10.66 15.61 7.41
CA TYR A 205 10.78 16.61 8.47
C TYR A 205 12.20 17.18 8.58
N PHE A 206 13.21 16.30 8.57
CA PHE A 206 14.61 16.72 8.58
C PHE A 206 14.96 17.62 7.39
N LEU A 207 14.55 17.22 6.17
CA LEU A 207 14.75 18.00 4.95
C LEU A 207 14.01 19.34 5.00
N HIS A 208 12.79 19.38 5.53
CA HIS A 208 12.00 20.59 5.71
C HIS A 208 12.71 21.60 6.64
N LYS A 209 13.19 21.14 7.81
CA LYS A 209 13.92 21.98 8.76
C LYS A 209 15.22 22.53 8.18
N ARG A 210 15.97 21.70 7.45
CA ARG A 210 17.21 22.14 6.78
C ARG A 210 16.97 23.26 5.77
N GLY A 211 15.81 23.25 5.10
CA GLY A 211 15.42 24.30 4.14
C GLY A 211 15.01 25.63 4.78
N GLN A 212 14.68 25.66 6.08
CA GLN A 212 14.11 26.85 6.74
C GLN A 212 15.10 27.71 7.53
N SER A 213 16.28 27.22 8.00
CA SER A 213 17.31 28.06 8.67
C SER A 213 18.65 27.34 8.96
N ASN A 214 19.75 28.12 9.04
CA ASN A 214 21.04 27.83 9.71
C ASN A 214 20.90 27.60 11.24
N ALA A 215 19.90 26.84 11.69
CA ALA A 215 19.55 26.74 13.10
C ALA A 215 20.13 25.49 13.75
N ASN A 216 21.01 25.72 14.75
CA ASN A 216 21.52 24.78 15.75
C ASN A 216 20.41 24.26 16.70
N GLY A 217 19.26 23.86 16.17
CA GLY A 217 18.19 23.25 16.96
C GLY A 217 18.49 21.78 17.23
N ASP A 218 18.28 21.34 18.47
CA ASP A 218 18.52 19.94 18.86
C ASP A 218 17.59 19.02 18.03
N LEU A 219 18.19 18.19 17.17
CA LEU A 219 17.53 17.28 16.22
C LEU A 219 16.91 16.03 16.91
N LYS A 220 16.79 16.06 18.23
CA LYS A 220 16.46 14.87 19.04
C LYS A 220 14.99 14.50 18.98
N ASP A 221 14.10 15.46 18.75
CA ASP A 221 12.67 15.21 18.90
C ASP A 221 12.02 15.07 17.52
N PHE A 222 11.29 13.96 17.33
CA PHE A 222 10.30 13.83 16.28
C PHE A 222 8.98 14.39 16.81
N PRO A 223 8.65 15.67 16.54
CA PRO A 223 7.60 16.37 17.28
C PRO A 223 6.19 16.04 16.79
N ILE A 224 6.05 15.19 15.77
CA ILE A 224 4.77 14.90 15.17
C ILE A 224 4.03 13.93 16.07
N ARG A 225 2.91 14.41 16.60
CA ARG A 225 1.97 13.63 17.39
C ARG A 225 1.57 12.37 16.63
N THR A 226 1.72 11.22 17.27
CA THR A 226 1.42 9.92 16.68
C THR A 226 0.12 9.40 17.27
N ILE A 227 -0.82 8.99 16.42
CA ILE A 227 -2.13 8.47 16.82
C ILE A 227 -2.10 6.95 16.63
N TYR A 228 -2.49 6.21 17.67
CA TYR A 228 -2.66 4.77 17.61
C TYR A 228 -4.07 4.35 18.04
N PHE A 229 -4.80 3.68 17.15
CA PHE A 229 -6.10 3.08 17.47
C PHE A 229 -5.89 1.66 18.00
N GLU A 230 -5.91 1.52 19.32
CA GLU A 230 -5.72 0.23 19.97
C GLU A 230 -7.02 -0.58 19.93
N SER A 231 -6.93 -1.81 19.41
CA SER A 231 -8.05 -2.75 19.32
C SER A 231 -7.70 -4.05 20.04
N PRO A 232 -8.64 -4.64 20.81
CA PRO A 232 -8.44 -5.97 21.41
C PRO A 232 -8.32 -7.09 20.37
N CYS A 233 -8.69 -6.80 19.12
CA CYS A 233 -8.61 -7.74 18.01
C CYS A 233 -7.28 -7.64 17.23
N THR A 234 -6.35 -6.78 17.66
CA THR A 234 -5.02 -6.63 17.05
C THR A 234 -4.10 -7.77 17.49
N PHE A 235 -3.24 -8.23 16.58
CA PHE A 235 -2.21 -9.22 16.92
C PHE A 235 -1.28 -8.72 18.04
N PRO A 236 -0.96 -9.54 19.05
CA PRO A 236 0.00 -9.17 20.10
C PRO A 236 1.35 -8.72 19.55
N GLU A 237 1.83 -9.33 18.46
CA GLU A 237 3.08 -8.98 17.78
C GLU A 237 3.04 -7.59 17.16
N ILE A 238 1.88 -7.16 16.65
CA ILE A 238 1.69 -5.78 16.14
C ILE A 238 1.66 -4.80 17.30
N ASN A 239 0.96 -5.13 18.40
CA ASN A 239 0.95 -4.29 19.60
C ASN A 239 2.35 -4.10 20.17
N SER A 240 3.09 -5.19 20.39
CA SER A 240 4.48 -5.15 20.87
C SER A 240 5.35 -4.33 19.92
N PHE A 241 5.30 -4.62 18.61
CA PHE A 241 6.07 -3.89 17.63
C PHE A 241 5.75 -2.38 17.62
N THR A 242 4.47 -2.01 17.76
CA THR A 242 4.04 -0.61 17.78
C THR A 242 4.63 0.12 19.00
N TYR A 243 4.51 -0.45 20.20
CA TYR A 243 5.05 0.16 21.43
C TYR A 243 6.59 0.13 21.46
N ASP A 244 7.22 -0.95 21.01
CA ASP A 244 8.67 -1.05 20.92
C ASP A 244 9.23 -0.03 19.93
N THR A 245 8.54 0.17 18.80
CA THR A 245 8.90 1.20 17.81
C THR A 245 8.71 2.59 18.38
N ALA A 246 7.61 2.83 19.11
CA ALA A 246 7.35 4.11 19.76
C ALA A 246 8.46 4.48 20.75
N ALA A 247 8.84 3.54 21.62
CA ALA A 247 9.91 3.72 22.59
C ALA A 247 11.28 3.89 21.89
N ALA A 248 11.55 3.09 20.85
CA ALA A 248 12.79 3.15 20.10
C ALA A 248 12.96 4.43 19.26
N TYR A 249 11.89 5.21 19.06
CA TYR A 249 11.93 6.44 18.28
C TYR A 249 11.40 7.66 19.03
N ASP A 250 11.14 7.52 20.33
CA ASP A 250 10.58 8.53 21.23
C ASP A 250 9.32 9.20 20.67
N LEU A 251 8.39 8.39 20.17
CA LEU A 251 7.14 8.87 19.58
C LEU A 251 6.14 9.26 20.68
N GLN A 252 5.59 10.47 20.60
CA GLN A 252 4.45 10.87 21.41
C GLN A 252 3.17 10.19 20.89
N ILE A 253 2.81 9.04 21.49
CA ILE A 253 1.62 8.28 21.10
C ILE A 253 0.39 8.65 21.92
N ASP A 254 -0.65 9.10 21.22
CA ASP A 254 -2.02 9.15 21.72
C ASP A 254 -2.73 7.83 21.41
N THR A 255 -3.00 7.04 22.45
CA THR A 255 -3.71 5.76 22.30
C THR A 255 -5.23 5.98 22.41
N ILE A 256 -5.94 5.68 21.34
CA ILE A 256 -7.39 5.79 21.25
C ILE A 256 -8.00 4.39 21.35
N ARG A 257 -8.93 4.20 22.29
CA ARG A 257 -9.65 2.92 22.54
C ARG A 257 -11.13 2.97 22.15
N LEU A 258 -11.55 4.06 21.52
CA LEU A 258 -12.88 4.22 20.93
C LEU A 258 -12.89 3.69 19.49
N ASP A 259 -14.07 3.60 18.88
CA ASP A 259 -14.16 3.39 17.44
C ASP A 259 -13.49 4.56 16.67
N PHE A 260 -13.11 4.30 15.43
CA PHE A 260 -12.34 5.25 14.61
C PHE A 260 -13.00 6.64 14.52
N LYS A 261 -14.32 6.70 14.35
CA LYS A 261 -15.02 7.97 14.15
C LYS A 261 -15.09 8.76 15.44
N SER A 262 -15.64 8.16 16.51
CA SER A 262 -15.76 8.85 17.80
C SER A 262 -14.39 9.17 18.41
N GLY A 263 -13.39 8.32 18.18
CA GLY A 263 -12.01 8.56 18.57
C GLY A 263 -11.39 9.77 17.87
N LEU A 264 -11.54 9.89 16.54
CA LEU A 264 -11.11 11.08 15.81
C LEU A 264 -11.88 12.33 16.23
N GLU A 265 -13.19 12.25 16.41
CA GLU A 265 -14.02 13.39 16.85
C GLU A 265 -13.55 13.94 18.21
N ALA A 266 -13.25 13.06 19.17
CA ALA A 266 -12.71 13.45 20.46
C ALA A 266 -11.31 14.09 20.32
N LEU A 267 -10.41 13.46 19.56
CA LEU A 267 -9.05 13.93 19.38
C LEU A 267 -8.99 15.32 18.72
N LEU A 268 -9.76 15.52 17.64
CA LEU A 268 -9.81 16.77 16.87
C LEU A 268 -10.52 17.90 17.64
N LYS A 269 -11.33 17.58 18.65
CA LYS A 269 -11.96 18.56 19.53
C LYS A 269 -10.99 19.06 20.60
N GLU A 270 -10.11 18.19 21.10
CA GLU A 270 -9.15 18.51 22.16
C GLU A 270 -7.85 19.11 21.64
N ASN A 271 -7.49 18.84 20.38
CA ASN A 271 -6.22 19.23 19.78
C ASN A 271 -6.44 19.98 18.45
N PRO A 272 -5.59 20.96 18.09
CA PRO A 272 -5.74 21.76 16.88
C PRO A 272 -5.30 21.03 15.60
N ILE A 273 -5.52 19.71 15.51
CA ILE A 273 -5.08 18.90 14.38
C ILE A 273 -5.91 19.23 13.14
N ARG A 274 -5.24 19.57 12.05
CA ARG A 274 -5.85 19.89 10.74
C ARG A 274 -5.40 18.97 9.63
N ALA A 275 -4.26 18.30 9.78
CA ALA A 275 -3.75 17.34 8.81
C ALA A 275 -3.27 16.06 9.48
N ILE A 276 -3.60 14.90 8.90
CA ILE A 276 -3.18 13.59 9.39
C ILE A 276 -2.48 12.83 8.26
N PHE A 277 -1.23 12.45 8.49
CA PHE A 277 -0.48 11.55 7.62
C PHE A 277 -0.96 10.11 7.74
N LEU A 278 -1.30 9.49 6.61
CA LEU A 278 -1.84 8.13 6.55
C LEU A 278 -0.99 7.24 5.62
N GLY A 279 -0.68 6.03 6.09
CA GLY A 279 0.07 5.02 5.33
C GLY A 279 -0.83 4.21 4.39
N VAL A 280 -1.61 4.89 3.55
CA VAL A 280 -2.58 4.28 2.61
C VAL A 280 -1.99 4.27 1.21
N ARG A 281 -2.17 3.15 0.49
CA ARG A 281 -1.77 2.97 -0.92
C ARG A 281 -2.99 2.86 -1.83
N ILE A 282 -2.79 3.07 -3.12
CA ILE A 282 -3.85 3.12 -4.14
C ILE A 282 -4.70 1.84 -4.19
N GLY A 283 -4.08 0.68 -3.94
CA GLY A 283 -4.72 -0.63 -3.92
C GLY A 283 -5.50 -0.94 -2.64
N ASP A 284 -5.50 -0.04 -1.65
CA ASP A 284 -6.26 -0.24 -0.43
C ASP A 284 -7.76 0.08 -0.63
N PRO A 285 -8.68 -0.70 -0.01
CA PRO A 285 -10.12 -0.47 -0.13
C PRO A 285 -10.58 0.94 0.27
N THR A 286 -9.83 1.59 1.17
CA THR A 286 -10.14 2.92 1.67
C THR A 286 -9.59 4.04 0.78
N ALA A 287 -8.77 3.73 -0.23
CA ALA A 287 -8.05 4.71 -1.04
C ALA A 287 -8.81 5.18 -2.30
N VAL A 288 -9.94 4.54 -2.63
CA VAL A 288 -10.72 4.82 -3.84
C VAL A 288 -11.10 6.30 -3.89
N GLY A 289 -10.70 6.98 -4.97
CA GLY A 289 -10.96 8.41 -5.17
C GLY A 289 -10.13 9.37 -4.31
N GLN A 290 -9.13 8.88 -3.56
CA GLN A 290 -8.21 9.74 -2.82
C GLN A 290 -7.05 10.25 -3.67
N GLU A 291 -6.58 11.44 -3.34
CA GLU A 291 -5.36 12.08 -3.84
C GLU A 291 -4.31 12.16 -2.72
N GLN A 292 -3.12 12.70 -3.04
CA GLN A 292 -2.06 12.92 -2.04
C GLN A 292 -2.51 13.83 -0.88
N PHE A 293 -3.43 14.77 -1.17
CA PHE A 293 -4.12 15.58 -0.18
C PHE A 293 -5.62 15.40 -0.41
N SER A 294 -6.37 14.96 0.60
CA SER A 294 -7.81 14.76 0.45
C SER A 294 -8.57 15.14 1.71
N PRO A 295 -9.65 15.94 1.62
CA PRO A 295 -10.46 16.25 2.78
C PRO A 295 -11.15 14.99 3.31
N SER A 296 -11.42 14.95 4.62
CA SER A 296 -12.21 13.89 5.22
C SER A 296 -13.59 13.76 4.53
N SER A 297 -14.14 12.54 4.53
CA SER A 297 -15.38 12.25 3.80
C SER A 297 -16.59 12.89 4.50
N PRO A 298 -17.70 13.17 3.78
CA PRO A 298 -18.92 13.68 4.41
C PRO A 298 -19.36 12.82 5.60
N GLY A 299 -19.65 13.46 6.74
CA GLY A 299 -20.04 12.79 7.98
C GLY A 299 -18.88 12.29 8.85
N TRP A 300 -17.61 12.49 8.46
CA TRP A 300 -16.44 12.40 9.33
C TRP A 300 -16.05 13.79 9.87
N PRO A 301 -15.35 13.87 11.01
CA PRO A 301 -14.84 15.15 11.47
C PRO A 301 -13.89 15.77 10.42
N PRO A 302 -13.85 17.10 10.28
CA PRO A 302 -13.10 17.77 9.22
C PRO A 302 -11.58 17.74 9.49
N PHE A 303 -10.81 17.11 8.60
CA PHE A 303 -9.35 17.18 8.57
C PHE A 303 -8.82 16.86 7.16
N MET A 304 -7.56 17.20 6.89
CA MET A 304 -6.87 16.85 5.65
C MET A 304 -6.16 15.50 5.80
N ARG A 305 -6.50 14.51 4.97
CA ARG A 305 -5.69 13.30 4.79
C ARG A 305 -4.48 13.65 3.94
N VAL A 306 -3.29 13.26 4.40
CA VAL A 306 -2.05 13.38 3.64
C VAL A 306 -1.52 11.97 3.38
N ASN A 307 -1.39 11.60 2.11
CA ASN A 307 -1.04 10.23 1.67
C ASN A 307 0.28 10.23 0.87
N PRO A 308 1.48 10.31 1.52
CA PRO A 308 2.75 10.43 0.81
C PRO A 308 3.17 9.19 0.01
N ILE A 309 2.63 8.02 0.37
CA ILE A 309 2.93 6.74 -0.27
C ILE A 309 1.78 6.22 -1.12
N LEU A 310 0.85 7.09 -1.52
CA LEU A 310 -0.38 6.68 -2.22
C LEU A 310 -0.08 5.87 -3.48
N ASP A 311 0.93 6.26 -4.26
CA ASP A 311 1.34 5.62 -5.50
C ASP A 311 2.40 4.51 -5.32
N TRP A 312 2.70 4.12 -4.09
CA TRP A 312 3.67 3.05 -3.81
C TRP A 312 3.00 1.68 -3.98
N SER A 313 3.76 0.73 -4.50
CA SER A 313 3.32 -0.65 -4.64
C SER A 313 3.71 -1.53 -3.45
N TYR A 314 3.30 -2.80 -3.49
CA TYR A 314 3.75 -3.79 -2.51
C TYR A 314 5.28 -3.98 -2.56
N ARG A 315 5.84 -4.00 -3.79
CA ARG A 315 7.28 -4.13 -4.02
C ARG A 315 8.03 -2.92 -3.49
N ASP A 316 7.54 -1.70 -3.72
CA ASP A 316 8.19 -0.47 -3.27
C ASP A 316 8.32 -0.44 -1.73
N ILE A 317 7.27 -0.87 -1.02
CA ILE A 317 7.27 -0.97 0.44
C ILE A 317 8.37 -1.91 0.94
N TRP A 318 8.47 -3.12 0.36
CA TRP A 318 9.51 -4.07 0.76
C TRP A 318 10.91 -3.65 0.32
N ALA A 319 11.06 -3.08 -0.88
CA ALA A 319 12.31 -2.55 -1.36
C ALA A 319 12.85 -1.48 -0.41
N PHE A 320 12.00 -0.57 0.06
CA PHE A 320 12.37 0.42 1.07
C PHE A 320 12.78 -0.22 2.40
N LEU A 321 11.93 -1.09 2.97
CA LEU A 321 12.18 -1.72 4.27
C LEU A 321 13.50 -2.50 4.29
N LEU A 322 13.76 -3.27 3.23
CA LEU A 322 14.97 -4.09 3.11
C LEU A 322 16.22 -3.26 2.81
N THR A 323 16.13 -2.29 1.88
CA THR A 323 17.27 -1.41 1.52
C THR A 323 17.72 -0.59 2.72
N CYS A 324 16.76 0.00 3.44
CA CYS A 324 17.02 0.81 4.62
C CYS A 324 17.24 -0.02 5.90
N LYS A 325 17.12 -1.35 5.84
CA LYS A 325 17.21 -2.27 6.98
C LYS A 325 16.30 -1.86 8.15
N VAL A 326 15.12 -1.37 7.81
CA VAL A 326 14.10 -0.95 8.77
C VAL A 326 13.49 -2.20 9.40
N LYS A 327 13.36 -2.19 10.74
CA LYS A 327 12.65 -3.27 11.44
C LYS A 327 11.16 -3.22 11.12
N TYR A 328 10.55 -4.38 10.95
CA TYR A 328 9.11 -4.55 10.74
C TYR A 328 8.59 -5.68 11.63
N CYS A 329 7.26 -5.76 11.78
CA CYS A 329 6.62 -6.78 12.61
C CYS A 329 6.98 -8.21 12.14
N SER A 330 7.30 -9.09 13.09
CA SER A 330 7.76 -10.46 12.81
C SER A 330 6.71 -11.37 12.14
N LEU A 331 5.43 -10.98 12.15
CA LEU A 331 4.38 -11.71 11.42
C LEU A 331 4.65 -11.74 9.92
N TYR A 332 5.28 -10.70 9.37
CA TYR A 332 5.63 -10.69 7.95
C TYR A 332 6.66 -11.77 7.59
N ASP A 333 7.56 -12.15 8.51
CA ASP A 333 8.48 -13.27 8.29
C ASP A 333 7.78 -14.65 8.32
N GLN A 334 6.57 -14.69 8.89
CA GLN A 334 5.74 -15.89 9.01
C GLN A 334 4.72 -16.03 7.87
N GLY A 335 4.88 -15.25 6.78
CA GLY A 335 4.05 -15.34 5.58
C GLY A 335 2.76 -14.52 5.61
N TYR A 336 2.54 -13.69 6.63
CA TYR A 336 1.44 -12.73 6.61
C TYR A 336 1.76 -11.58 5.66
N THR A 337 0.95 -11.34 4.63
CA THR A 337 1.20 -10.28 3.63
C THR A 337 0.36 -9.03 3.88
N SER A 338 -0.78 -9.16 4.57
CA SER A 338 -1.66 -8.08 5.01
C SER A 338 -2.19 -8.40 6.41
N ILE A 339 -2.07 -7.47 7.36
CA ILE A 339 -2.42 -7.70 8.78
C ILE A 339 -3.60 -6.84 9.23
N GLY A 340 -4.59 -7.44 9.87
CA GLY A 340 -5.74 -6.73 10.45
C GLY A 340 -6.18 -7.47 11.69
N SER A 341 -7.40 -8.00 11.77
CA SER A 341 -7.81 -8.64 13.01
C SER A 341 -7.31 -10.08 13.13
N ILE A 342 -7.06 -10.53 14.35
CA ILE A 342 -6.72 -11.92 14.67
C ILE A 342 -7.78 -12.93 14.21
N TYR A 343 -8.98 -12.48 13.86
CA TYR A 343 -10.11 -13.31 13.44
C TYR A 343 -10.24 -13.44 11.92
N ASP A 344 -9.69 -12.50 11.16
CA ASP A 344 -9.86 -12.40 9.70
C ASP A 344 -8.55 -12.51 8.92
N THR A 345 -7.44 -12.77 9.60
CA THR A 345 -6.11 -12.75 9.00
C THR A 345 -5.43 -14.10 9.17
N VAL A 346 -4.98 -14.68 8.06
CA VAL A 346 -4.15 -15.89 7.99
C VAL A 346 -2.92 -15.65 7.11
N PRO A 347 -1.85 -16.47 7.23
CA PRO A 347 -0.72 -16.40 6.31
C PRO A 347 -1.16 -16.60 4.85
N ASN A 348 -0.44 -15.97 3.93
CA ASN A 348 -0.73 -16.09 2.50
C ASN A 348 -0.35 -17.49 2.01
N SER A 349 -1.32 -18.23 1.47
CA SER A 349 -1.12 -19.62 1.02
C SER A 349 -0.09 -19.76 -0.09
N LEU A 350 0.11 -18.70 -0.90
CA LEU A 350 1.11 -18.67 -1.98
C LEU A 350 2.56 -18.67 -1.47
N LEU A 351 2.76 -18.38 -0.19
CA LEU A 351 4.07 -18.41 0.47
C LEU A 351 4.36 -19.75 1.15
N SER A 352 3.47 -20.74 1.06
CA SER A 352 3.69 -22.06 1.67
C SER A 352 4.90 -22.79 1.06
N ILE A 353 5.77 -23.33 1.92
CA ILE A 353 7.00 -24.05 1.51
C ILE A 353 6.71 -25.53 1.21
N SER A 354 5.64 -26.11 1.78
CA SER A 354 5.20 -27.47 1.45
C SER A 354 3.70 -27.65 1.68
N ASN A 355 3.04 -28.51 0.89
CA ASN A 355 1.60 -28.79 1.04
C ASN A 355 1.21 -29.48 2.36
N SER A 356 2.17 -29.79 3.23
CA SER A 356 1.98 -30.55 4.47
C SER A 356 2.56 -29.90 5.73
N SER A 357 3.28 -28.77 5.63
CA SER A 357 3.86 -28.06 6.78
C SER A 357 3.30 -26.63 6.90
N ASN A 358 2.97 -26.20 8.12
CA ASN A 358 2.59 -24.81 8.43
C ASN A 358 3.81 -23.85 8.37
N THR A 359 4.64 -23.97 7.32
CA THR A 359 5.88 -23.20 7.18
C THR A 359 5.77 -22.32 5.95
N PHE A 360 5.91 -21.02 6.14
CA PHE A 360 5.73 -20.01 5.10
C PHE A 360 7.03 -19.26 4.85
N LYS A 361 7.20 -18.82 3.61
CA LYS A 361 8.21 -17.84 3.21
C LYS A 361 7.84 -16.46 3.76
N PRO A 362 8.82 -15.59 4.02
CA PRO A 362 8.56 -14.19 4.37
C PRO A 362 7.73 -13.45 3.31
N ALA A 363 6.98 -12.46 3.76
CA ALA A 363 6.04 -11.68 2.95
C ALA A 363 6.70 -11.00 1.74
N TYR A 364 7.92 -10.50 1.88
CA TYR A 364 8.68 -9.89 0.78
C TYR A 364 9.04 -10.85 -0.37
N LEU A 365 8.78 -12.17 -0.22
CA LEU A 365 8.93 -13.16 -1.29
C LEU A 365 7.62 -13.42 -2.06
N LEU A 366 6.54 -12.67 -1.79
CA LEU A 366 5.31 -12.76 -2.57
C LEU A 366 5.56 -12.19 -3.98
N ALA A 367 5.40 -13.04 -5.00
CA ALA A 367 5.69 -12.69 -6.38
C ALA A 367 4.71 -11.65 -6.96
N ASP A 368 3.41 -11.80 -6.67
CA ASP A 368 2.36 -10.90 -7.14
C ASP A 368 1.78 -10.09 -5.96
N GLY A 369 2.08 -8.79 -5.94
CA GLY A 369 1.60 -7.87 -4.93
C GLY A 369 0.08 -7.69 -4.91
N ARG A 370 -0.64 -7.95 -6.02
CA ARG A 370 -2.11 -7.89 -6.06
C ARG A 370 -2.77 -8.91 -5.14
N LEU A 371 -2.06 -10.00 -4.86
CA LEU A 371 -2.49 -11.08 -3.98
C LEU A 371 -2.11 -10.83 -2.51
N GLU A 372 -1.66 -9.61 -2.16
CA GLU A 372 -1.32 -9.21 -0.80
C GLU A 372 -2.43 -9.52 0.22
N ARG A 373 -3.70 -9.35 -0.18
CA ARG A 373 -4.86 -9.55 0.70
C ARG A 373 -5.47 -10.96 0.61
N ALA A 374 -4.82 -11.91 -0.08
CA ALA A 374 -5.32 -13.28 -0.20
C ALA A 374 -5.45 -14.00 1.15
N GLY A 375 -4.67 -13.59 2.16
CA GLY A 375 -4.76 -14.09 3.53
C GLY A 375 -5.92 -13.51 4.37
N ARG A 376 -6.87 -12.77 3.79
CA ARG A 376 -8.02 -12.20 4.51
C ARG A 376 -9.24 -13.11 4.45
N VAL A 377 -9.56 -13.77 5.56
CA VAL A 377 -10.72 -14.67 5.68
C VAL A 377 -11.98 -13.85 5.91
N LYS A 378 -13.00 -14.00 5.06
CA LYS A 378 -14.31 -13.38 5.27
C LYS A 378 -15.06 -14.10 6.40
N LYS A 379 -15.53 -13.34 7.40
CA LYS A 379 -16.33 -13.84 8.53
C LYS A 379 -17.68 -14.37 8.02
N LEU A 380 -17.83 -15.68 7.90
CA LEU A 380 -19.15 -16.32 7.73
C LEU A 380 -19.90 -16.20 9.07
N SER A 381 -20.88 -15.29 9.15
CA SER A 381 -21.75 -15.20 10.32
C SER A 381 -22.70 -16.39 10.37
N VAL A 382 -22.45 -17.30 11.31
CA VAL A 382 -23.30 -18.44 11.66
C VAL A 382 -24.54 -17.92 12.41
N THR A 383 -25.73 -18.19 11.89
CA THR A 383 -26.95 -18.28 12.69
C THR A 383 -27.51 -19.71 12.60
N SER A 384 -27.51 -20.34 13.77
CA SER A 384 -28.05 -21.65 14.09
C SER A 384 -29.58 -21.67 14.10
N GLY A 385 -30.22 -22.67 13.49
CA GLY A 385 -31.65 -22.93 13.66
C GLY A 385 -32.24 -24.00 12.75
N GLN A 386 -32.07 -25.27 13.15
CA GLN A 386 -32.86 -26.51 12.95
C GLN A 386 -33.72 -26.81 11.69
N PRO A 387 -33.95 -28.12 11.40
CA PRO A 387 -34.36 -28.62 10.09
C PRO A 387 -35.88 -28.75 9.96
N HIS A 388 -36.41 -28.42 8.78
CA HIS A 388 -37.72 -28.90 8.36
C HIS A 388 -37.63 -29.53 6.97
N ALA A 389 -38.04 -30.80 6.95
CA ALA A 389 -38.36 -31.54 5.74
C ALA A 389 -39.52 -30.86 5.00
N ASP A 390 -39.47 -30.81 3.67
CA ASP A 390 -40.47 -31.55 2.91
C ASP A 390 -40.13 -31.71 1.43
N ASN A 391 -40.59 -32.86 0.98
CA ASN A 391 -40.48 -33.53 -0.32
C ASN A 391 -40.99 -32.73 -1.54
N ASN A 392 -40.62 -33.30 -2.71
CA ASN A 392 -41.27 -33.17 -4.03
C ASN A 392 -40.96 -31.88 -4.81
N ARG A 393 -40.62 -31.86 -6.10
CA ARG A 393 -40.88 -32.80 -7.20
C ARG A 393 -40.14 -32.32 -8.47
N LEU A 394 -39.77 -33.28 -9.31
CA LEU A 394 -39.83 -33.28 -10.79
C LEU A 394 -39.09 -32.19 -11.60
N THR A 395 -37.97 -32.64 -12.18
CA THR A 395 -37.67 -32.62 -13.62
C THR A 395 -38.59 -31.82 -14.54
N ASN A 396 -38.03 -30.85 -15.29
CA ASN A 396 -38.45 -30.63 -16.66
C ASN A 396 -37.32 -30.08 -17.55
N LEU A 397 -37.18 -30.78 -18.68
CA LEU A 397 -36.24 -30.63 -19.77
C LEU A 397 -36.37 -29.28 -20.52
N ASP A 398 -35.23 -28.88 -21.09
CA ASP A 398 -35.03 -28.24 -22.40
C ASP A 398 -35.84 -27.00 -22.80
N LEU A 399 -35.15 -25.86 -22.79
CA LEU A 399 -35.31 -24.80 -23.81
C LEU A 399 -33.98 -24.04 -24.01
N HIS A 400 -33.04 -24.65 -24.73
CA HIS A 400 -31.90 -23.96 -25.36
C HIS A 400 -32.35 -23.38 -26.71
N LYS A 401 -32.35 -22.04 -26.85
CA LYS A 401 -32.40 -21.35 -28.14
C LYS A 401 -31.09 -20.58 -28.33
N ASN A 402 -30.28 -21.02 -29.29
CA ASN A 402 -29.03 -20.38 -29.75
C ASN A 402 -29.25 -18.91 -30.11
N SER A 403 -28.61 -17.98 -29.39
CA SER A 403 -28.23 -16.67 -29.94
C SER A 403 -26.73 -16.76 -30.35
N MET A 404 -26.19 -15.86 -31.16
CA MET A 404 -24.78 -15.87 -31.65
C MET A 404 -24.00 -14.69 -31.04
N PHE A 405 -22.66 -14.79 -30.85
CA PHE A 405 -21.87 -13.80 -30.06
C PHE A 405 -21.58 -12.64 -30.93
N THR A 406 -21.84 -11.45 -30.44
CA THR A 406 -21.53 -10.24 -31.19
C THR A 406 -20.18 -9.72 -30.75
N ALA A 407 -19.30 -9.51 -31.73
CA ALA A 407 -18.03 -8.82 -31.52
C ALA A 407 -17.99 -7.50 -32.29
N SER A 408 -17.36 -6.49 -31.72
CA SER A 408 -16.85 -5.35 -32.48
C SER A 408 -15.34 -5.41 -32.52
N ILE A 409 -14.77 -4.86 -33.59
CA ILE A 409 -13.33 -4.73 -33.75
C ILE A 409 -13.03 -3.26 -34.00
N ILE A 410 -12.12 -2.69 -33.22
CA ILE A 410 -11.67 -1.31 -33.30
C ILE A 410 -10.18 -1.32 -33.66
N ALA A 411 -9.82 -0.76 -34.80
CA ALA A 411 -8.45 -0.49 -35.19
C ALA A 411 -8.11 0.96 -34.85
N VAL A 412 -6.99 1.20 -34.18
CA VAL A 412 -6.50 2.55 -33.84
C VAL A 412 -5.24 2.83 -34.67
N GLY A 413 -5.28 3.81 -35.56
CA GLY A 413 -4.14 4.16 -36.39
C GLY A 413 -4.48 5.12 -37.52
N ASP A 414 -3.84 6.28 -37.52
CA ASP A 414 -4.02 7.29 -38.57
C ASP A 414 -3.47 6.80 -39.91
N GLU A 415 -2.43 5.98 -39.90
CA GLU A 415 -1.79 5.38 -41.07
C GLU A 415 -2.73 4.47 -41.87
N ILE A 416 -3.69 3.82 -41.19
CA ILE A 416 -4.76 3.02 -41.80
C ILE A 416 -5.78 3.97 -42.45
N LEU A 417 -6.16 5.04 -41.75
CA LEU A 417 -7.12 6.05 -42.25
C LEU A 417 -6.56 6.86 -43.45
N PHE A 418 -5.26 7.13 -43.45
CA PHE A 418 -4.56 7.80 -44.55
C PHE A 418 -4.28 6.87 -45.73
N GLY A 419 -4.58 5.57 -45.61
CA GLY A 419 -4.33 4.58 -46.65
C GLY A 419 -2.84 4.33 -46.90
N THR A 420 -1.97 4.72 -45.97
CA THR A 420 -0.53 4.50 -46.07
C THR A 420 -0.13 3.07 -45.71
N ILE A 421 -0.94 2.39 -44.89
CA ILE A 421 -0.79 0.98 -44.52
C ILE A 421 -2.15 0.28 -44.68
N GLU A 422 -2.14 -0.95 -45.21
CA GLU A 422 -3.34 -1.78 -45.31
C GLU A 422 -3.58 -2.55 -44.00
N ASP A 423 -4.81 -2.54 -43.49
CA ASP A 423 -5.20 -3.34 -42.34
C ASP A 423 -5.32 -4.84 -42.71
N GLN A 424 -4.35 -5.62 -42.24
CA GLN A 424 -4.33 -7.07 -42.42
C GLN A 424 -4.96 -7.84 -41.25
N LEU A 425 -5.05 -7.22 -40.06
CA LEU A 425 -5.45 -7.89 -38.83
C LEU A 425 -6.98 -7.89 -38.66
N GLY A 426 -7.65 -6.78 -38.95
CA GLY A 426 -9.11 -6.68 -38.89
C GLY A 426 -9.83 -7.74 -39.72
N PRO A 427 -9.55 -7.86 -41.04
CA PRO A 427 -10.14 -8.91 -41.88
C PRO A 427 -9.83 -10.33 -41.40
N TYR A 428 -8.64 -10.56 -40.84
CA TYR A 428 -8.25 -11.86 -40.29
C TYR A 428 -9.05 -12.20 -39.02
N LEU A 429 -9.16 -11.27 -38.08
CA LEU A 429 -9.96 -11.41 -36.86
C LEU A 429 -11.44 -11.65 -37.19
N CYS A 430 -12.00 -10.94 -38.17
CA CYS A 430 -13.35 -11.19 -38.67
C CYS A 430 -13.54 -12.66 -39.11
N ARG A 431 -12.63 -13.18 -39.95
CA ARG A 431 -12.70 -14.57 -40.42
C ARG A 431 -12.56 -15.58 -39.27
N MET A 432 -11.65 -15.32 -38.35
CA MET A 432 -11.42 -16.18 -37.19
C MET A 432 -12.64 -16.22 -36.27
N LEU A 433 -13.19 -15.06 -35.89
CA LEU A 433 -14.39 -14.95 -35.07
C LEU A 433 -15.60 -15.63 -35.72
N HIS A 434 -15.79 -15.42 -37.04
CA HIS A 434 -16.82 -16.12 -37.80
C HIS A 434 -16.64 -17.65 -37.77
N SER A 435 -15.39 -18.15 -37.86
CA SER A 435 -15.11 -19.60 -37.84
C SER A 435 -15.47 -20.27 -36.50
N ILE A 436 -15.45 -19.51 -35.40
CA ILE A 436 -15.80 -19.99 -34.05
C ILE A 436 -17.25 -19.62 -33.64
N GLY A 437 -18.07 -19.17 -34.58
CA GLY A 437 -19.50 -18.92 -34.37
C GLY A 437 -19.86 -17.54 -33.80
N TRP A 438 -18.92 -16.59 -33.80
CA TRP A 438 -19.17 -15.19 -33.45
C TRP A 438 -19.53 -14.39 -34.70
N SER A 439 -20.47 -13.45 -34.59
CA SER A 439 -20.82 -12.47 -35.61
C SER A 439 -20.11 -11.16 -35.32
N VAL A 440 -19.25 -10.69 -36.23
CA VAL A 440 -18.66 -9.36 -36.09
C VAL A 440 -19.65 -8.32 -36.60
N LEU A 441 -20.13 -7.45 -35.71
CA LEU A 441 -21.12 -6.41 -36.04
C LEU A 441 -20.49 -5.22 -36.75
N GLN A 442 -19.28 -4.84 -36.34
CA GLN A 442 -18.58 -3.71 -36.92
C GLN A 442 -17.06 -3.91 -36.78
N LEU A 443 -16.35 -3.64 -37.88
CA LEU A 443 -14.95 -3.27 -37.90
C LEU A 443 -14.90 -1.76 -38.09
N SER A 444 -14.33 -1.01 -37.16
CA SER A 444 -14.13 0.43 -37.25
C SER A 444 -12.64 0.75 -37.17
N VAL A 445 -12.24 1.81 -37.86
CA VAL A 445 -10.90 2.39 -37.76
C VAL A 445 -11.08 3.79 -37.19
N VAL A 446 -10.37 4.10 -36.11
CA VAL A 446 -10.44 5.40 -35.42
C VAL A 446 -9.10 6.11 -35.45
N HIS A 447 -9.16 7.43 -35.36
CA HIS A 447 -7.98 8.28 -35.25
C HIS A 447 -7.14 7.92 -34.03
N ASN A 448 -5.84 8.18 -34.11
CA ASN A 448 -4.89 8.03 -33.01
C ASN A 448 -5.07 9.15 -31.97
N ASN A 449 -6.26 9.20 -31.35
CA ASN A 449 -6.70 10.23 -30.42
C ASN A 449 -7.53 9.63 -29.28
N ILE A 450 -7.25 10.05 -28.04
CA ILE A 450 -7.88 9.54 -26.81
C ILE A 450 -9.41 9.65 -26.87
N ASP A 451 -9.94 10.77 -27.36
CA ASP A 451 -11.38 11.04 -27.38
C ASP A 451 -12.08 10.17 -28.42
N CYS A 452 -11.45 9.99 -29.59
CA CYS A 452 -11.97 9.11 -30.64
C CYS A 452 -12.02 7.64 -30.20
N VAL A 453 -10.96 7.17 -29.53
CA VAL A 453 -10.94 5.82 -28.95
C VAL A 453 -11.99 5.69 -27.85
N ALA A 454 -12.07 6.66 -26.93
CA ALA A 454 -13.01 6.63 -25.82
C ALA A 454 -14.46 6.59 -26.30
N GLU A 455 -14.81 7.45 -27.27
CA GLU A 455 -16.17 7.51 -27.84
C GLU A 455 -16.54 6.19 -28.53
N GLU A 456 -15.62 5.59 -29.30
CA GLU A 456 -15.89 4.33 -29.97
C GLU A 456 -16.00 3.17 -28.97
N VAL A 457 -15.14 3.12 -27.95
CA VAL A 457 -15.22 2.11 -26.87
C VAL A 457 -16.53 2.26 -26.09
N GLU A 458 -16.95 3.48 -25.75
CA GLU A 458 -18.22 3.78 -25.09
C GLU A 458 -19.42 3.27 -25.92
N ARG A 459 -19.38 3.55 -27.22
CA ARG A 459 -20.41 3.12 -28.16
C ARG A 459 -20.44 1.60 -28.33
N LYS A 460 -19.30 0.92 -28.22
CA LYS A 460 -19.18 -0.53 -28.43
C LYS A 460 -19.41 -1.37 -27.19
N LYS A 461 -18.98 -0.91 -26.01
CA LYS A 461 -19.16 -1.65 -24.75
C LYS A 461 -20.63 -1.89 -24.41
N SER A 462 -21.53 -1.01 -24.87
CA SER A 462 -22.99 -1.11 -24.65
C SER A 462 -23.72 -1.95 -25.71
N THR A 463 -23.08 -2.28 -26.83
CA THR A 463 -23.75 -2.86 -28.02
C THR A 463 -23.22 -4.24 -28.44
N CYS A 464 -22.07 -4.68 -27.92
CA CYS A 464 -21.42 -5.93 -28.31
C CYS A 464 -21.10 -6.80 -27.08
N ASP A 465 -21.13 -8.14 -27.23
CA ASP A 465 -20.70 -9.07 -26.18
C ASP A 465 -19.18 -9.01 -25.93
N MET A 466 -18.40 -8.66 -26.97
CA MET A 466 -16.95 -8.50 -26.90
C MET A 466 -16.49 -7.34 -27.80
N VAL A 467 -15.49 -6.59 -27.35
CA VAL A 467 -14.84 -5.55 -28.15
C VAL A 467 -13.36 -5.91 -28.25
N PHE A 468 -12.90 -6.17 -29.46
CA PHE A 468 -11.48 -6.31 -29.76
C PHE A 468 -10.95 -4.94 -30.17
N ILE A 469 -9.82 -4.55 -29.62
CA ILE A 469 -9.13 -3.32 -30.01
C ILE A 469 -7.66 -3.63 -30.28
N TYR A 470 -7.12 -3.06 -31.35
CA TYR A 470 -5.71 -3.20 -31.70
C TYR A 470 -5.20 -1.94 -32.39
N GLY A 471 -3.88 -1.76 -32.40
CA GLY A 471 -3.25 -0.53 -32.88
C GLY A 471 -3.13 0.53 -31.78
N GLY A 472 -2.33 1.57 -32.03
CA GLY A 472 -1.99 2.60 -31.03
C GLY A 472 -1.00 2.18 -29.94
N VAL A 473 -0.65 0.89 -29.85
CA VAL A 473 0.36 0.37 -28.91
C VAL A 473 1.75 0.43 -29.56
N GLY A 474 2.38 1.61 -29.53
CA GLY A 474 3.72 1.86 -30.07
C GLY A 474 4.76 2.13 -28.96
N PRO A 475 6.07 1.96 -29.23
CA PRO A 475 7.14 2.15 -28.24
C PRO A 475 7.41 3.62 -27.86
N LEU A 476 6.54 4.56 -28.22
CA LEU A 476 6.75 6.00 -28.06
C LEU A 476 5.54 6.66 -27.39
N HIS A 477 5.81 7.35 -26.28
CA HIS A 477 5.14 8.44 -25.53
C HIS A 477 3.62 8.75 -25.62
N SER A 478 2.80 7.96 -26.30
CA SER A 478 1.37 8.23 -26.42
C SER A 478 0.61 7.00 -26.88
N ASP A 479 0.50 5.99 -26.02
CA ASP A 479 -0.54 4.98 -26.20
C ASP A 479 -1.91 5.64 -25.91
N VAL A 480 -2.57 6.07 -26.98
CA VAL A 480 -3.91 6.66 -26.89
C VAL A 480 -4.98 5.59 -26.72
N THR A 481 -4.66 4.32 -27.00
CA THR A 481 -5.59 3.20 -26.94
C THR A 481 -5.94 2.91 -25.48
N LEU A 482 -4.95 2.66 -24.63
CA LEU A 482 -5.16 2.42 -23.20
C LEU A 482 -5.72 3.65 -22.49
N ALA A 483 -5.27 4.86 -22.85
CA ALA A 483 -5.80 6.11 -22.33
C ALA A 483 -7.27 6.35 -22.72
N GLY A 484 -7.63 6.06 -23.98
CA GLY A 484 -9.01 6.15 -24.46
C GLY A 484 -9.93 5.15 -23.78
N ILE A 485 -9.45 3.92 -23.55
CA ILE A 485 -10.20 2.93 -22.77
C ILE A 485 -10.37 3.39 -21.32
N ALA A 486 -9.31 3.86 -20.65
CA ALA A 486 -9.40 4.38 -19.29
C ALA A 486 -10.46 5.50 -19.18
N LYS A 487 -10.45 6.43 -20.15
CA LYS A 487 -11.46 7.49 -20.26
C LYS A 487 -12.88 6.95 -20.45
N ALA A 488 -13.10 5.97 -21.33
CA ALA A 488 -14.41 5.36 -21.55
C ALA A 488 -14.96 4.64 -20.30
N PHE A 489 -14.08 4.13 -19.44
CA PHE A 489 -14.48 3.49 -18.18
C PHE A 489 -14.46 4.44 -16.98
N GLY A 490 -14.10 5.72 -17.17
CA GLY A 490 -14.04 6.71 -16.10
C GLY A 490 -12.96 6.41 -15.05
N VAL A 491 -11.91 5.68 -15.43
CA VAL A 491 -10.77 5.34 -14.56
C VAL A 491 -9.52 6.08 -15.01
N ARG A 492 -8.56 6.27 -14.10
CA ARG A 492 -7.24 6.79 -14.48
C ARG A 492 -6.35 5.67 -15.02
N LEU A 493 -5.28 6.07 -15.70
CA LEU A 493 -4.14 5.20 -15.95
C LEU A 493 -3.25 5.13 -14.71
N ALA A 494 -2.76 3.93 -14.40
CA ALA A 494 -1.78 3.69 -13.35
C ALA A 494 -0.69 2.72 -13.84
N PRO A 495 0.58 2.89 -13.44
CA PRO A 495 1.63 1.91 -13.75
C PRO A 495 1.27 0.52 -13.22
N ASP A 496 1.34 -0.49 -14.08
CA ASP A 496 1.18 -1.90 -13.74
C ASP A 496 2.53 -2.60 -13.63
N GLU A 497 2.78 -3.21 -12.47
CA GLU A 497 4.10 -3.79 -12.15
C GLU A 497 4.42 -5.04 -12.96
N GLU A 498 3.41 -5.87 -13.24
CA GLU A 498 3.58 -7.11 -13.99
C GLU A 498 3.90 -6.79 -15.44
N PHE A 499 3.20 -5.81 -16.02
CA PHE A 499 3.47 -5.38 -17.38
C PHE A 499 4.83 -4.70 -17.51
N GLU A 500 5.23 -3.87 -16.54
CA GLU A 500 6.54 -3.21 -16.52
C GLU A 500 7.69 -4.22 -16.50
N GLU A 501 7.60 -5.25 -15.66
CA GLU A 501 8.60 -6.31 -15.58
C GLU A 501 8.69 -7.09 -16.89
N TYR A 502 7.55 -7.39 -17.51
CA TYR A 502 7.49 -8.09 -18.79
C TYR A 502 8.14 -7.25 -19.91
N LEU A 503 7.82 -5.96 -19.99
CA LEU A 503 8.43 -5.04 -20.95
C LEU A 503 9.95 -4.95 -20.78
N ARG A 504 10.45 -4.96 -19.53
CA ARG A 504 11.89 -4.96 -19.24
C ARG A 504 12.61 -6.20 -19.81
N HIS A 505 11.96 -7.36 -19.78
CA HIS A 505 12.52 -8.60 -20.36
C HIS A 505 12.61 -8.58 -21.89
N ILE A 506 11.76 -7.79 -22.56
CA ILE A 506 11.68 -7.75 -24.02
C ILE A 506 12.51 -6.61 -24.62
N ILE A 507 12.47 -5.44 -24.00
CA ILE A 507 13.06 -4.21 -24.53
C ILE A 507 14.46 -3.96 -23.93
N GLY A 508 14.83 -4.66 -22.84
CA GLY A 508 16.11 -4.51 -22.15
C GLY A 508 16.24 -3.19 -21.38
N ASP A 509 17.46 -2.82 -20.97
CA ASP A 509 17.77 -1.61 -20.17
C ASP A 509 17.53 -0.27 -20.91
N GLN A 510 16.96 -0.29 -22.13
CA GLN A 510 16.56 0.93 -22.85
C GLN A 510 15.26 1.55 -22.31
N CYS A 511 14.55 0.87 -21.40
CA CYS A 511 13.49 1.49 -20.58
C CYS A 511 14.10 2.41 -19.52
N ILE A 512 14.53 3.61 -19.94
CA ILE A 512 15.14 4.61 -19.06
C ILE A 512 14.02 5.39 -18.35
N GLY A 513 13.80 5.12 -17.05
CA GLY A 513 13.18 6.05 -16.10
C GLY A 513 11.91 5.58 -15.39
N ASP A 514 11.53 6.35 -14.36
CA ASP A 514 10.36 6.21 -13.45
C ASP A 514 8.98 6.40 -14.14
N ARG A 515 8.99 6.41 -15.49
CA ARG A 515 7.83 6.64 -16.36
C ARG A 515 7.89 5.66 -17.54
N ASN A 516 7.77 4.37 -17.26
CA ASN A 516 7.43 3.44 -18.32
C ASN A 516 5.95 3.66 -18.68
N GLU A 517 5.67 4.67 -19.51
CA GLU A 517 4.31 5.01 -19.96
C GLU A 517 3.65 3.83 -20.68
N MET A 518 4.45 2.91 -21.26
CA MET A 518 3.95 1.68 -21.85
C MET A 518 3.37 0.70 -20.82
N ALA A 519 3.78 0.79 -19.55
CA ALA A 519 3.24 -0.05 -18.48
C ALA A 519 1.99 0.54 -17.82
N GLN A 520 1.47 1.68 -18.29
CA GLN A 520 0.28 2.29 -17.71
C GLN A 520 -0.99 1.58 -18.19
N LEU A 521 -1.74 0.99 -17.27
CA LEU A 521 -3.00 0.30 -17.56
C LEU A 521 -4.19 1.01 -16.89
N PRO A 522 -5.42 0.87 -17.43
CA PRO A 522 -6.64 1.35 -16.78
C PRO A 522 -6.81 0.76 -15.37
N GLU A 523 -6.88 1.63 -14.36
CA GLU A 523 -6.82 1.24 -12.96
C GLU A 523 -8.04 0.40 -12.53
N GLY A 524 -7.77 -0.73 -11.85
CA GLY A 524 -8.79 -1.51 -11.15
C GLY A 524 -9.76 -2.28 -12.04
N ILE A 525 -9.55 -2.26 -13.36
CA ILE A 525 -10.41 -2.94 -14.35
C ILE A 525 -9.63 -3.82 -15.32
N THR A 526 -8.32 -3.97 -15.12
CA THR A 526 -7.41 -4.64 -16.07
C THR A 526 -6.87 -5.97 -15.54
N GLU A 527 -6.78 -6.96 -16.42
CA GLU A 527 -6.13 -8.25 -16.21
C GLU A 527 -5.17 -8.56 -17.37
N LEU A 528 -4.00 -9.14 -17.06
CA LEU A 528 -3.00 -9.51 -18.07
C LEU A 528 -3.08 -11.01 -18.36
N LEU A 529 -3.38 -11.35 -19.61
CA LEU A 529 -3.45 -12.72 -20.11
C LEU A 529 -2.17 -13.08 -20.85
N HIS A 530 -1.37 -13.96 -20.26
CA HIS A 530 -0.11 -14.42 -20.84
C HIS A 530 -0.30 -15.57 -21.83
N HIS A 531 0.48 -15.58 -22.91
CA HIS A 531 0.48 -16.67 -23.89
C HIS A 531 1.85 -16.82 -24.55
N ASP A 532 2.40 -18.04 -24.57
CA ASP A 532 3.77 -18.36 -25.02
C ASP A 532 4.13 -17.91 -26.45
N LYS A 533 3.13 -17.61 -27.28
CA LYS A 533 3.30 -17.15 -28.67
C LYS A 533 3.22 -15.63 -28.84
N LEU A 534 2.88 -14.88 -27.80
CA LEU A 534 2.75 -13.43 -27.86
C LEU A 534 3.96 -12.77 -27.20
N SER A 535 4.52 -11.78 -27.88
CA SER A 535 5.63 -10.98 -27.34
C SER A 535 5.17 -9.93 -26.34
N VAL A 536 3.87 -9.74 -26.10
CA VAL A 536 3.25 -8.88 -25.07
C VAL A 536 1.98 -9.57 -24.56
N PRO A 537 1.64 -9.50 -23.26
CA PRO A 537 0.40 -10.07 -22.75
C PRO A 537 -0.82 -9.41 -23.40
N LEU A 538 -1.91 -10.18 -23.52
CA LEU A 538 -3.20 -9.62 -23.92
C LEU A 538 -3.81 -8.92 -22.71
N VAL A 539 -4.26 -7.68 -22.88
CA VAL A 539 -4.89 -6.88 -21.82
C VAL A 539 -6.40 -7.13 -21.86
N GLU A 540 -6.94 -7.86 -20.88
CA GLU A 540 -8.38 -8.05 -20.68
C GLU A 540 -8.92 -6.94 -19.76
N ILE A 541 -10.07 -6.36 -20.10
CA ILE A 541 -10.68 -5.28 -19.33
C ILE A 541 -12.10 -5.69 -18.90
N ALA A 542 -12.26 -5.87 -17.58
CA ALA A 542 -13.44 -6.25 -16.80
C ALA A 542 -14.07 -7.66 -16.97
N GLN A 543 -14.36 -8.34 -15.83
CA GLN A 543 -15.45 -9.32 -15.64
C GLN A 543 -16.46 -8.87 -14.53
N PRO A 544 -17.73 -9.32 -14.57
CA PRO A 544 -18.92 -8.52 -14.21
C PRO A 544 -19.58 -8.81 -12.84
N LEU A 545 -20.44 -7.87 -12.40
CA LEU A 545 -21.55 -7.98 -11.42
C LEU A 545 -21.29 -8.46 -9.97
N SER A 546 -20.12 -9.01 -9.63
CA SER A 546 -19.81 -9.51 -8.28
C SER A 546 -19.79 -8.42 -7.18
N LYS A 547 -19.64 -7.15 -7.58
CA LYS A 547 -19.59 -5.99 -6.68
C LYS A 547 -20.96 -5.62 -6.10
N LEU A 548 -22.06 -5.84 -6.83
CA LEU A 548 -23.44 -5.52 -6.37
C LEU A 548 -23.93 -6.46 -5.25
N CYS A 549 -23.52 -7.73 -5.27
CA CYS A 549 -23.92 -8.72 -4.25
C CYS A 549 -23.33 -8.44 -2.85
N LEU A 550 -22.32 -7.57 -2.75
CA LEU A 550 -21.67 -7.23 -1.48
C LEU A 550 -22.34 -6.02 -0.78
N GLU A 551 -23.13 -5.22 -1.49
CA GLU A 551 -23.81 -4.04 -0.94
C GLU A 551 -25.22 -4.34 -0.41
N PHE A 552 -25.88 -5.42 -0.83
CA PHE A 552 -27.26 -5.75 -0.43
C PHE A 552 -27.40 -7.23 0.01
N PRO A 553 -27.06 -7.56 1.27
CA PRO A 553 -26.97 -8.95 1.74
C PRO A 553 -28.32 -9.68 1.86
N ASP A 554 -29.43 -8.94 1.89
CA ASP A 554 -30.79 -9.50 1.97
C ASP A 554 -31.43 -9.74 0.57
N LEU A 555 -30.69 -9.39 -0.48
CA LEU A 555 -31.13 -9.54 -1.87
C LEU A 555 -30.62 -10.88 -2.42
N TYR A 556 -31.52 -11.86 -2.59
CA TYR A 556 -31.17 -13.09 -3.29
C TYR A 556 -31.11 -12.82 -4.80
N ILE A 557 -29.91 -12.49 -5.28
CA ILE A 557 -29.64 -12.25 -6.69
C ILE A 557 -29.44 -13.60 -7.38
N GLY A 558 -30.49 -14.10 -8.01
CA GLY A 558 -30.40 -15.26 -8.91
C GLY A 558 -29.99 -14.79 -10.29
N CYS A 559 -28.71 -14.97 -10.63
CA CYS A 559 -28.21 -14.78 -11.99
C CYS A 559 -28.21 -16.13 -12.71
N TYR A 560 -28.92 -16.24 -13.83
CA TYR A 560 -28.68 -17.37 -14.72
C TYR A 560 -28.69 -16.92 -16.17
N ARG A 561 -27.81 -17.54 -16.95
CA ARG A 561 -27.77 -17.40 -18.40
C ARG A 561 -28.20 -18.74 -18.99
N LYS A 562 -29.34 -18.75 -19.69
CA LYS A 562 -29.90 -20.00 -20.25
C LYS A 562 -29.08 -20.52 -21.43
N THR A 563 -28.36 -19.63 -22.10
CA THR A 563 -27.42 -19.90 -23.19
C THR A 563 -26.23 -18.97 -23.03
N ARG A 564 -25.14 -19.24 -23.76
CA ARG A 564 -23.99 -18.33 -23.85
C ARG A 564 -24.35 -16.96 -24.45
N TYR A 565 -25.62 -16.75 -24.78
CA TYR A 565 -26.07 -15.87 -25.81
C TYR A 565 -27.44 -15.30 -25.49
N GLY A 566 -27.49 -14.01 -25.20
CA GLY A 566 -28.64 -13.32 -24.62
C GLY A 566 -28.33 -12.69 -23.26
N TYR A 567 -29.25 -11.83 -22.80
CA TYR A 567 -29.11 -11.05 -21.57
C TYR A 567 -28.88 -11.96 -20.34
N VAL A 568 -28.00 -11.52 -19.45
CA VAL A 568 -27.95 -12.07 -18.09
C VAL A 568 -29.23 -11.63 -17.40
N VAL A 569 -30.15 -12.57 -17.21
CA VAL A 569 -31.40 -12.28 -16.50
C VAL A 569 -31.07 -12.27 -15.01
N VAL A 570 -31.02 -11.07 -14.45
CA VAL A 570 -30.90 -10.83 -13.01
C VAL A 570 -32.32 -10.81 -12.45
N SER A 571 -32.74 -11.96 -11.91
CA SER A 571 -34.05 -12.08 -11.27
C SER A 571 -33.90 -11.89 -9.76
N PHE A 572 -34.51 -10.84 -9.25
CA PHE A 572 -34.70 -10.64 -7.81
C PHE A 572 -35.78 -11.60 -7.33
N LYS A 573 -35.46 -12.60 -6.50
CA LYS A 573 -36.51 -13.42 -5.88
C LYS A 573 -37.17 -12.63 -4.75
N GLY A 574 -38.50 -12.50 -4.80
CA GLY A 574 -39.25 -11.67 -3.88
C GLY A 574 -40.26 -10.77 -4.56
N LYS A 575 -41.08 -10.09 -3.74
CA LYS A 575 -42.11 -9.17 -4.21
C LYS A 575 -41.59 -7.75 -3.98
N ALA A 576 -41.58 -6.92 -5.02
CA ALA A 576 -41.08 -5.55 -4.93
C ALA A 576 -42.04 -4.58 -5.61
N VAL A 577 -42.04 -3.34 -5.14
CA VAL A 577 -42.73 -2.22 -5.76
C VAL A 577 -41.71 -1.10 -5.99
N ILE A 578 -41.64 -0.62 -7.24
CA ILE A 578 -40.74 0.47 -7.62
C ILE A 578 -41.59 1.68 -7.95
N ASN A 579 -41.37 2.78 -7.24
CA ASN A 579 -41.91 4.10 -7.56
C ASN A 579 -40.89 4.87 -8.41
N TYR A 580 -41.19 5.05 -9.69
CA TYR A 580 -40.43 5.88 -10.60
C TYR A 580 -40.94 7.32 -10.52
N GLY A 581 -40.13 8.21 -9.95
CA GLY A 581 -40.48 9.61 -9.71
C GLY A 581 -39.38 10.57 -10.15
N ALA A 582 -39.62 11.87 -9.97
CA ALA A 582 -38.62 12.90 -10.23
C ALA A 582 -38.72 14.00 -9.18
N SER A 583 -37.57 14.56 -8.81
CA SER A 583 -37.47 15.68 -7.86
C SER A 583 -38.30 16.92 -8.27
N TRP A 584 -38.42 17.19 -9.57
CA TRP A 584 -39.23 18.30 -10.10
C TRP A 584 -40.73 17.95 -10.23
N CYS A 585 -41.14 16.70 -10.01
CA CYS A 585 -42.53 16.29 -10.14
C CYS A 585 -43.31 16.54 -8.84
N HIS A 586 -44.13 17.59 -8.85
CA HIS A 586 -44.97 17.97 -7.70
C HIS A 586 -45.99 16.89 -7.28
N VAL A 587 -46.37 15.99 -8.19
CA VAL A 587 -47.26 14.87 -7.88
C VAL A 587 -46.50 13.73 -7.20
N CYS A 588 -45.22 13.53 -7.51
CA CYS A 588 -44.35 12.56 -6.84
C CYS A 588 -44.10 12.93 -5.38
N SER A 589 -43.82 14.22 -5.11
CA SER A 589 -43.58 14.69 -3.74
C SER A 589 -44.80 14.57 -2.82
N LYS A 590 -46.02 14.58 -3.38
CA LYS A 590 -47.27 14.36 -2.63
C LYS A 590 -47.52 12.91 -2.26
N ILE A 591 -47.13 11.95 -3.10
CA ILE A 591 -47.38 10.51 -2.87
C ILE A 591 -46.22 9.82 -2.12
N LEU A 592 -45.01 10.38 -2.17
CA LEU A 592 -43.82 9.79 -1.55
C LEU A 592 -43.95 9.59 -0.01
N PRO A 593 -44.53 10.52 0.77
CA PRO A 593 -44.76 10.29 2.20
C PRO A 593 -45.69 9.11 2.46
N ALA A 594 -46.74 8.95 1.65
CA ALA A 594 -47.64 7.80 1.72
C ALA A 594 -46.92 6.50 1.36
N PHE A 595 -46.13 6.49 0.27
CA PHE A 595 -45.33 5.34 -0.13
C PHE A 595 -44.34 4.88 0.95
N SER A 596 -43.72 5.84 1.65
CA SER A 596 -42.81 5.56 2.78
C SER A 596 -43.55 5.06 4.03
N ARG A 597 -44.76 5.54 4.30
CA ARG A 597 -45.58 4.98 5.40
C ARG A 597 -45.99 3.54 5.09
N LEU A 598 -46.52 3.31 3.89
CA LEU A 598 -47.03 2.00 3.42
C LEU A 598 -45.94 0.92 3.38
N SER A 599 -44.65 1.28 3.28
CA SER A 599 -43.56 0.31 3.36
C SER A 599 -43.47 -0.38 4.73
N ASN A 600 -43.92 0.29 5.79
CA ASN A 600 -44.00 -0.30 7.12
C ASN A 600 -45.21 -1.23 7.27
N ASP A 601 -46.31 -0.94 6.56
CA ASP A 601 -47.54 -1.74 6.60
C ASP A 601 -47.41 -3.05 5.79
N PHE A 602 -46.52 -3.07 4.80
CA PHE A 602 -46.26 -4.23 3.94
C PHE A 602 -44.78 -4.69 3.99
N PRO A 603 -44.29 -5.20 5.14
CA PRO A 603 -42.87 -5.52 5.34
C PRO A 603 -42.35 -6.69 4.48
N LYS A 604 -43.27 -7.43 3.82
CA LYS A 604 -42.93 -8.51 2.88
C LYS A 604 -42.71 -8.03 1.45
N LEU A 605 -42.99 -6.76 1.17
CA LEU A 605 -42.72 -6.11 -0.11
C LEU A 605 -41.49 -5.23 0.03
N SER A 606 -40.58 -5.27 -0.94
CA SER A 606 -39.47 -4.33 -1.03
C SER A 606 -39.94 -3.04 -1.71
N PHE A 607 -39.79 -1.90 -1.05
CA PHE A 607 -40.16 -0.58 -1.58
C PHE A 607 -38.92 0.13 -2.10
N ILE A 608 -38.96 0.51 -3.37
CA ILE A 608 -37.83 1.14 -4.05
C ILE A 608 -38.31 2.44 -4.67
N TYR A 609 -37.57 3.52 -4.46
CA TYR A 609 -37.76 4.77 -5.20
C TYR A 609 -36.64 4.90 -6.22
N ALA A 610 -37.00 5.11 -7.48
CA ALA A 610 -36.06 5.34 -8.56
C ALA A 610 -36.31 6.74 -9.13
N ASP A 611 -35.35 7.63 -8.94
CA ASP A 611 -35.41 8.94 -9.59
C ASP A 611 -35.05 8.78 -11.08
N ILE A 612 -35.93 9.26 -11.95
CA ILE A 612 -35.75 9.09 -13.39
C ILE A 612 -34.57 9.91 -13.94
N ASP A 613 -34.15 10.97 -13.25
CA ASP A 613 -33.03 11.82 -13.67
C ASP A 613 -31.67 11.25 -13.20
N GLU A 614 -31.64 10.59 -12.04
CA GLU A 614 -30.41 9.99 -11.49
C GLU A 614 -30.15 8.57 -12.03
N CYS A 615 -31.18 7.88 -12.52
CA CYS A 615 -31.10 6.50 -13.04
C CYS A 615 -31.58 6.35 -14.50
N PRO A 616 -31.08 7.17 -15.45
CA PRO A 616 -31.66 7.30 -16.80
C PRO A 616 -31.62 6.01 -17.63
N GLU A 617 -30.65 5.10 -17.42
CA GLU A 617 -30.60 3.84 -18.18
C GLU A 617 -31.68 2.83 -17.77
N THR A 618 -32.18 2.88 -16.53
CA THR A 618 -33.18 1.94 -16.01
C THR A 618 -34.62 2.45 -16.16
N THR A 619 -34.77 3.74 -16.49
CA THR A 619 -36.07 4.44 -16.55
C THR A 619 -36.47 4.85 -17.97
N GLN A 620 -35.72 4.46 -18.99
CA GLN A 620 -35.95 4.84 -20.41
C GLN A 620 -37.36 4.51 -20.94
N LEU A 621 -38.03 3.50 -20.39
CA LEU A 621 -39.38 3.09 -20.77
C LEU A 621 -40.48 3.76 -19.94
N ILE A 622 -40.11 4.50 -18.88
CA ILE A 622 -41.03 5.21 -18.00
C ILE A 622 -41.42 6.53 -18.65
N ARG A 623 -42.67 6.63 -19.08
CA ARG A 623 -43.20 7.80 -19.80
C ARG A 623 -43.85 8.85 -18.89
N TYR A 624 -44.20 8.47 -17.66
CA TYR A 624 -44.99 9.29 -16.75
C TYR A 624 -44.45 9.14 -15.32
N THR A 625 -44.49 10.21 -14.52
CA THR A 625 -44.11 10.19 -13.10
C THR A 625 -45.24 10.77 -12.24
N PRO A 626 -45.62 10.14 -11.11
CA PRO A 626 -45.10 8.87 -10.61
C PRO A 626 -45.66 7.67 -11.39
N THR A 627 -44.82 6.67 -11.64
CA THR A 627 -45.24 5.34 -12.11
C THR A 627 -44.81 4.29 -11.08
N PHE A 628 -45.72 3.43 -10.68
CA PHE A 628 -45.45 2.32 -9.78
C PHE A 628 -45.46 1.02 -10.57
N GLN A 629 -44.37 0.28 -10.53
CA GLN A 629 -44.32 -1.06 -11.12
C GLN A 629 -44.15 -2.10 -10.02
N PHE A 630 -44.93 -3.17 -10.09
CA PHE A 630 -44.91 -4.27 -9.13
C PHE A 630 -44.21 -5.44 -9.77
N PHE A 631 -43.27 -6.01 -9.04
CA PHE A 631 -42.44 -7.12 -9.47
C PHE A 631 -42.63 -8.32 -8.55
N ARG A 632 -42.68 -9.51 -9.13
CA ARG A 632 -42.57 -10.76 -8.40
C ARG A 632 -41.52 -11.61 -9.09
N ASP A 633 -40.51 -12.03 -8.33
CA ASP A 633 -39.42 -12.86 -8.80
C ASP A 633 -38.73 -12.30 -10.07
N GLY A 634 -38.57 -10.98 -10.11
CA GLY A 634 -37.93 -10.26 -11.21
C GLY A 634 -38.80 -9.99 -12.44
N GLN A 635 -40.08 -10.41 -12.42
CA GLN A 635 -41.02 -10.11 -13.51
C GLN A 635 -41.98 -9.00 -13.10
N LYS A 636 -42.18 -8.00 -13.97
CA LYS A 636 -43.23 -6.99 -13.77
C LYS A 636 -44.59 -7.69 -13.88
N VAL A 637 -45.30 -7.77 -12.77
CA VAL A 637 -46.62 -8.41 -12.66
C VAL A 637 -47.76 -7.40 -12.72
N ASP A 638 -47.49 -6.13 -12.42
CA ASP A 638 -48.50 -5.07 -12.47
C ASP A 638 -47.85 -3.69 -12.60
N GLU A 639 -48.65 -2.70 -12.99
CA GLU A 639 -48.23 -1.31 -13.15
C GLU A 639 -49.38 -0.35 -12.87
N MET A 640 -49.05 0.75 -12.19
CA MET A 640 -49.97 1.81 -11.85
C MET A 640 -49.37 3.16 -12.20
N TYR A 641 -50.12 4.00 -12.91
CA TYR A 641 -49.71 5.36 -13.26
C TYR A 641 -50.42 6.41 -12.38
N GLY A 642 -49.68 7.46 -12.02
CA GLY A 642 -50.20 8.60 -11.28
C GLY A 642 -50.29 8.40 -9.76
N ALA A 643 -50.60 9.47 -9.04
CA ALA A 643 -50.72 9.45 -7.58
C ALA A 643 -52.15 9.09 -7.13
N GLY A 644 -52.26 8.18 -6.16
CA GLY A 644 -53.51 7.85 -5.47
C GLY A 644 -53.24 6.83 -4.37
N GLU A 645 -53.23 7.29 -3.11
CA GLU A 645 -52.81 6.49 -1.94
C GLU A 645 -53.67 5.23 -1.76
N GLU A 646 -54.99 5.34 -1.88
CA GLU A 646 -55.92 4.20 -1.76
C GLU A 646 -55.70 3.15 -2.86
N ARG A 647 -55.54 3.59 -4.12
CA ARG A 647 -55.24 2.71 -5.25
C ARG A 647 -53.88 2.04 -5.11
N LEU A 648 -52.89 2.75 -4.58
CA LEU A 648 -51.56 2.22 -4.32
C LEU A 648 -51.62 1.19 -3.18
N HIS A 649 -52.33 1.47 -2.09
CA HIS A 649 -52.57 0.54 -1.00
C HIS A 649 -53.26 -0.75 -1.49
N ASP A 650 -54.33 -0.65 -2.28
CA ASP A 650 -55.05 -1.83 -2.81
C ASP A 650 -54.16 -2.69 -3.70
N ARG A 651 -53.32 -2.06 -4.53
CA ARG A 651 -52.34 -2.73 -5.37
C ARG A 651 -51.22 -3.37 -4.55
N LEU A 652 -50.75 -2.70 -3.50
CA LEU A 652 -49.79 -3.26 -2.55
C LEU A 652 -50.38 -4.46 -1.82
N TRP A 653 -51.62 -4.38 -1.33
CA TRP A 653 -52.30 -5.51 -0.70
C TRP A 653 -52.43 -6.70 -1.65
N LEU A 654 -52.82 -6.46 -2.91
CA LEU A 654 -52.94 -7.49 -3.93
C LEU A 654 -51.61 -8.21 -4.23
N HIS A 655 -50.49 -7.47 -4.16
CA HIS A 655 -49.18 -7.99 -4.53
C HIS A 655 -48.31 -8.43 -3.35
N SER A 656 -48.62 -7.99 -2.13
CA SER A 656 -48.02 -8.41 -0.85
C SER A 656 -48.22 -9.88 -0.56
#